data_AF-Q2SRE0-F1
#
_entry.id   AF-Q2SRE0-F1
#
_cell.length_a   1.000
_cell.length_b   1.000
_cell.length_c   1.000
_cell.angle_alpha   90.00
_cell.angle_beta   90.00
_cell.angle_gamma   90.00
#
_symmetry.space_group_name_H-M   'P 1'
#
loop_
_entity.id
_entity.type
_entity.pdbx_description
1 polymer ?
#
loop_
_entity_poly.entity_id
_entity_poly.type
_entity_poly.pdbx_seq_one_letter_code
_entity_poly.pdbx_strand_id
1 'polypeptide(L)'
;MQTNVESATANIPINTSEKTTSAKSGVFSALLGVVISITNMIIQFLLIYWVLQSFGTEINGFIRISMSLSIIGGTAEGALALSTVLMLTEPLSKKDWITVNEIYSTSKRNYNNKIVSGFILVFLLSILYPLQIAISPMITSNQPIKWGIDFIAPLSKSSSSLKFWELSLIFLILGFKQTLTAGLFGVYENIMQADQKNATRKLVILFTDMLFYGAFFIGLNSYISLNDKYSPVYLFLPFLLYPFIRGLIIKIYIKSKYPFLKFYADFNNLSLIRKSTKIYWSSIGQSILINSDLLIIFLALGSIGLKVSSLLSLYMVVAINLRVIMTTLITSFREYFLSVIIKKGRLDWTTYSNYEYYTYVVAIFSFLFTSAITPYVVSGLFSKIIINDVDTNGLTKNTIKFIISSFNFSTLFGFTTSLIVVLEGKLSLIQAKGMNRAIVKPINIIAFSFFISSFITTLLLNRFISDVETKITSVIEAFYIFKIFFLIVAYIYLWFFSWDKLVYNAKFDSIFTNIIYLILSAAIIGIVLLVLSTIAHINLDDEIPVNFNMLLTVIAITFFVGLVLIVVVPLIFNKSIGKIFFYSLPIIKQIARKKEILAKKKLFEKEGIKIDELLLKQEALLKAMNGFENDKVINQNEFEKYSKYKPKPKIYTLKFSDMKKDESEY
;
A
#
# COMPACT_ATOMS: atom_id res chain seq x y z
N MET A 1 14.32 -19.06 -71.30
CA MET A 1 13.77 -19.46 -69.99
C MET A 1 13.40 -18.19 -69.24
N GLN A 2 12.11 -17.87 -69.22
CA GLN A 2 11.53 -16.83 -68.39
C GLN A 2 11.21 -17.43 -67.01
N THR A 3 11.59 -16.74 -65.93
CA THR A 3 11.02 -16.98 -64.59
C THR A 3 10.89 -15.66 -63.85
N ASN A 4 9.67 -15.14 -63.94
CA ASN A 4 8.85 -14.45 -62.93
C ASN A 4 9.54 -13.60 -61.85
N VAL A 5 9.21 -12.31 -61.94
CA VAL A 5 9.14 -11.34 -60.85
C VAL A 5 7.96 -11.72 -59.95
N GLU A 6 8.22 -12.20 -58.74
CA GLU A 6 7.24 -12.19 -57.64
C GLU A 6 7.67 -11.16 -56.60
N SER A 7 6.97 -10.04 -56.61
CA SER A 7 6.96 -9.06 -55.53
C SER A 7 6.29 -9.68 -54.30
N ALA A 8 7.10 -10.27 -53.41
CA ALA A 8 6.67 -10.63 -52.07
C ALA A 8 6.47 -9.35 -51.24
N THR A 9 5.29 -8.75 -51.32
CA THR A 9 4.80 -7.81 -50.32
C THR A 9 4.75 -8.55 -48.99
N ALA A 10 5.72 -8.29 -48.13
CA ALA A 10 5.74 -8.74 -46.75
C ALA A 10 4.47 -8.21 -46.06
N ASN A 11 3.48 -9.08 -45.90
CA ASN A 11 2.33 -8.86 -45.03
C ASN A 11 2.87 -8.69 -43.60
N ILE A 12 3.11 -7.44 -43.21
CA ILE A 12 3.25 -7.06 -41.81
C ILE A 12 1.89 -7.36 -41.18
N PRO A 13 1.75 -8.32 -40.26
CA PRO A 13 0.53 -8.44 -39.49
C PRO A 13 0.45 -7.19 -38.61
N ILE A 14 -0.41 -6.24 -39.01
CA ILE A 14 -0.85 -5.15 -38.16
C ILE A 14 -1.56 -5.81 -36.99
N ASN A 15 -0.81 -6.00 -35.91
CA ASN A 15 -1.25 -6.67 -34.71
C ASN A 15 -2.13 -5.70 -33.91
N THR A 16 -3.38 -5.54 -34.32
CA THR A 16 -4.46 -4.94 -33.55
C THR A 16 -4.90 -5.93 -32.46
N SER A 17 -3.99 -6.29 -31.57
CA SER A 17 -4.40 -6.68 -30.22
C SER A 17 -4.72 -5.38 -29.48
N GLU A 18 -5.92 -4.85 -29.74
CA GLU A 18 -6.54 -3.93 -28.81
C GLU A 18 -6.54 -4.61 -27.44
N LYS A 19 -5.65 -4.12 -26.57
CA LYS A 19 -5.63 -4.48 -25.16
C LYS A 19 -6.98 -4.09 -24.59
N THR A 20 -7.94 -5.00 -24.57
CA THR A 20 -9.03 -4.98 -23.60
C THR A 20 -8.40 -5.34 -22.25
N THR A 21 -7.62 -4.42 -21.68
CA THR A 21 -7.48 -4.33 -20.22
C THR A 21 -8.86 -3.95 -19.72
N SER A 22 -9.74 -4.96 -19.64
CA SER A 22 -11.11 -4.73 -19.25
C SER A 22 -11.05 -4.13 -17.85
N ALA A 23 -11.70 -2.98 -17.65
CA ALA A 23 -11.78 -2.35 -16.34
C ALA A 23 -12.27 -3.33 -15.24
N LYS A 24 -12.94 -4.44 -15.61
CA LYS A 24 -13.31 -5.52 -14.69
C LYS A 24 -12.10 -6.26 -14.10
N SER A 25 -11.02 -6.50 -14.84
CA SER A 25 -9.82 -7.17 -14.29
C SER A 25 -9.06 -6.27 -13.32
N GLY A 26 -8.98 -4.96 -13.62
CA GLY A 26 -8.42 -3.95 -12.72
C GLY A 26 -9.23 -3.80 -11.42
N VAL A 27 -10.56 -3.71 -11.52
CA VAL A 27 -11.46 -3.63 -10.35
C VAL A 27 -11.41 -4.91 -9.52
N PHE A 28 -11.41 -6.09 -10.15
CA PHE A 28 -11.29 -7.37 -9.43
C PHE A 28 -9.94 -7.52 -8.73
N SER A 29 -8.85 -7.10 -9.37
CA SER A 29 -7.51 -7.08 -8.76
C SER A 29 -7.43 -6.09 -7.58
N ALA A 30 -8.08 -4.92 -7.69
CA ALA A 30 -8.17 -3.95 -6.61
C ALA A 30 -8.99 -4.49 -5.43
N LEU A 31 -10.13 -5.13 -5.70
CA LEU A 31 -11.00 -5.73 -4.68
C LEU A 31 -10.29 -6.89 -3.95
N LEU A 32 -9.61 -7.77 -4.67
CA LEU A 32 -8.74 -8.79 -4.08
C LEU A 32 -7.62 -8.15 -3.24
N GLY A 33 -7.06 -7.03 -3.71
CA GLY A 33 -6.09 -6.25 -2.96
C GLY A 33 -6.62 -5.75 -1.61
N VAL A 34 -7.86 -5.26 -1.58
CA VAL A 34 -8.55 -4.83 -0.36
C VAL A 34 -8.78 -6.01 0.58
N VAL A 35 -9.33 -7.12 0.08
CA VAL A 35 -9.59 -8.33 0.89
C VAL A 35 -8.30 -8.83 1.55
N ILE A 36 -7.22 -8.95 0.77
CA ILE A 36 -5.92 -9.38 1.29
C ILE A 36 -5.38 -8.41 2.35
N SER A 37 -5.56 -7.10 2.15
CA SER A 37 -5.14 -6.10 3.13
C SER A 37 -5.93 -6.20 4.43
N ILE A 38 -7.24 -6.46 4.36
CA ILE A 38 -8.10 -6.66 5.54
C ILE A 38 -7.69 -7.95 6.27
N THR A 39 -7.45 -9.05 5.57
CA THR A 39 -7.00 -10.29 6.20
C THR A 39 -5.65 -10.12 6.89
N ASN A 40 -4.70 -9.44 6.24
CA ASN A 40 -3.40 -9.13 6.86
C ASN A 40 -3.55 -8.24 8.10
N MET A 41 -4.47 -7.27 8.06
CA MET A 41 -4.80 -6.44 9.23
C MET A 41 -5.33 -7.29 10.40
N ILE A 42 -6.23 -8.25 10.13
CA ILE A 42 -6.75 -9.17 11.16
C ILE A 42 -5.61 -10.01 11.76
N ILE A 43 -4.72 -10.57 10.93
CA ILE A 43 -3.56 -11.34 11.42
C ILE A 43 -2.67 -10.46 12.31
N GLN A 44 -2.44 -9.20 11.94
CA GLN A 44 -1.63 -8.28 12.75
C GLN A 44 -2.31 -7.89 14.07
N PHE A 45 -3.62 -7.72 14.10
CA PHE A 45 -4.36 -7.47 15.35
C PHE A 45 -4.31 -8.69 16.26
N LEU A 46 -4.53 -9.89 15.72
CA LEU A 46 -4.39 -11.13 16.48
C LEU A 46 -2.97 -11.29 17.03
N LEU A 47 -1.95 -10.99 16.21
CA LEU A 47 -0.56 -11.03 16.65
C LEU A 47 -0.31 -10.13 17.86
N ILE A 48 -0.73 -8.86 17.77
CA ILE A 48 -0.59 -7.92 18.87
C ILE A 48 -1.37 -8.40 20.10
N TYR A 49 -2.62 -8.83 19.92
CA TYR A 49 -3.49 -9.26 21.00
C TYR A 49 -2.87 -10.42 21.78
N TRP A 50 -2.49 -11.49 21.07
CA TRP A 50 -1.92 -12.68 21.70
C TRP A 50 -0.54 -12.40 22.31
N VAL A 51 0.32 -11.62 21.64
CA VAL A 51 1.63 -11.26 22.20
C VAL A 51 1.49 -10.40 23.46
N LEU A 52 0.59 -9.41 23.47
CA LEU A 52 0.32 -8.60 24.66
C LEU A 52 -0.22 -9.46 25.80
N GLN A 53 -1.13 -10.40 25.51
CA GLN A 53 -1.72 -11.28 26.51
C GLN A 53 -0.71 -12.29 27.08
N SER A 54 0.22 -12.79 26.27
CA SER A 54 1.25 -13.75 26.68
C SER A 54 2.45 -13.10 27.37
N PHE A 55 2.89 -11.93 26.90
CA PHE A 55 4.21 -11.38 27.26
C PHE A 55 4.19 -9.94 27.79
N GLY A 56 3.04 -9.26 27.77
CA GLY A 56 2.92 -7.87 28.20
C GLY A 56 3.45 -6.85 27.20
N THR A 57 3.39 -5.57 27.58
CA THR A 57 3.65 -4.43 26.70
C THR A 57 5.11 -4.26 26.29
N GLU A 58 6.06 -4.58 27.17
CA GLU A 58 7.51 -4.40 26.91
C GLU A 58 8.01 -5.33 25.79
N ILE A 59 7.67 -6.62 25.87
CA ILE A 59 8.07 -7.62 24.86
C ILE A 59 7.35 -7.36 23.54
N ASN A 60 6.07 -6.98 23.58
CA ASN A 60 5.39 -6.57 22.35
C ASN A 60 6.14 -5.42 21.69
N GLY A 61 6.51 -4.38 22.44
CA GLY A 61 7.35 -3.27 21.95
C GLY A 61 8.66 -3.76 21.33
N PHE A 62 9.36 -4.68 22.00
CA PHE A 62 10.59 -5.29 21.50
C PHE A 62 10.40 -5.98 20.14
N ILE A 63 9.38 -6.83 20.01
CA ILE A 63 9.10 -7.59 18.79
C ILE A 63 8.74 -6.61 17.64
N ARG A 64 7.96 -5.56 17.93
CA ARG A 64 7.54 -4.57 16.91
C ARG A 64 8.71 -3.73 16.38
N ILE A 65 9.60 -3.29 17.25
CA ILE A 65 10.81 -2.57 16.83
C ILE A 65 11.75 -3.54 16.07
N SER A 66 11.87 -4.79 16.51
CA SER A 66 12.66 -5.82 15.82
C SER A 66 12.17 -6.07 14.40
N MET A 67 10.86 -6.20 14.20
CA MET A 67 10.25 -6.28 12.87
C MET A 67 10.54 -5.03 12.03
N SER A 68 10.47 -3.84 12.63
CA SER A 68 10.72 -2.56 11.93
C SER A 68 12.18 -2.41 11.50
N LEU A 69 13.13 -2.77 12.37
CA LEU A 69 14.56 -2.80 12.08
C LEU A 69 14.91 -3.85 11.02
N SER A 70 14.27 -5.02 11.06
CA SER A 70 14.45 -6.08 10.06
C SER A 70 14.03 -5.64 8.66
N ILE A 71 13.01 -4.78 8.54
CA ILE A 71 12.59 -4.21 7.26
C ILE A 71 13.66 -3.29 6.67
N ILE A 72 14.42 -2.55 7.50
CA ILE A 72 15.51 -1.68 7.02
C ILE A 72 16.56 -2.51 6.27
N GLY A 73 16.91 -3.69 6.79
CA GLY A 73 17.80 -4.64 6.09
C GLY A 73 17.28 -5.06 4.71
N GLY A 74 15.95 -5.17 4.55
CA GLY A 74 15.28 -5.50 3.28
C GLY A 74 15.09 -4.34 2.29
N THR A 75 15.35 -3.08 2.69
CA THR A 75 15.18 -1.92 1.78
C THR A 75 16.12 -1.97 0.56
N ALA A 76 17.31 -2.56 0.74
CA ALA A 76 18.28 -2.81 -0.34
C ALA A 76 17.76 -3.75 -1.44
N GLU A 77 16.85 -4.64 -1.06
CA GLU A 77 16.20 -5.61 -1.93
C GLU A 77 14.94 -5.01 -2.56
N GLY A 78 14.17 -4.22 -1.81
CA GLY A 78 12.98 -3.52 -2.32
C GLY A 78 13.27 -2.59 -3.51
N ALA A 79 14.41 -1.91 -3.51
CA ALA A 79 14.83 -1.09 -4.65
C ALA A 79 15.19 -1.90 -5.90
N LEU A 80 15.83 -3.06 -5.68
CA LEU A 80 16.16 -3.98 -6.76
C LEU A 80 14.88 -4.61 -7.33
N ALA A 81 13.93 -4.96 -6.47
CA ALA A 81 12.60 -5.44 -6.83
C ALA A 81 11.87 -4.47 -7.75
N LEU A 82 11.78 -3.19 -7.35
CA LEU A 82 11.12 -2.17 -8.16
C LEU A 82 11.77 -2.01 -9.53
N SER A 83 13.11 -1.99 -9.59
CA SER A 83 13.84 -1.90 -10.86
C SER A 83 13.58 -3.10 -11.76
N THR A 84 13.61 -4.32 -11.19
CA THR A 84 13.34 -5.56 -11.92
C THR A 84 11.92 -5.56 -12.48
N VAL A 85 10.91 -5.19 -11.68
CA VAL A 85 9.51 -5.10 -12.15
C VAL A 85 9.36 -4.13 -13.31
N LEU A 86 9.91 -2.91 -13.17
CA LEU A 86 9.82 -1.88 -14.22
C LEU A 86 10.49 -2.32 -15.52
N MET A 87 11.66 -2.96 -15.44
CA MET A 87 12.38 -3.42 -16.63
C MET A 87 11.77 -4.67 -17.26
N LEU A 88 11.09 -5.52 -16.49
CA LEU A 88 10.44 -6.72 -17.02
C LEU A 88 9.06 -6.44 -17.65
N THR A 89 8.38 -5.38 -17.25
CA THR A 89 6.99 -5.10 -17.67
C THR A 89 6.87 -5.01 -19.21
N GLU A 90 7.77 -4.28 -19.86
CA GLU A 90 7.73 -4.09 -21.31
C GLU A 90 8.16 -5.35 -22.10
N PRO A 91 9.32 -5.98 -21.81
CA PRO A 91 9.73 -7.25 -22.45
C PRO A 91 8.72 -8.38 -22.29
N LEU A 92 8.13 -8.56 -21.10
CA LEU A 92 7.10 -9.58 -20.87
C LEU A 92 5.85 -9.29 -21.72
N SER A 93 5.43 -8.03 -21.82
CA SER A 93 4.31 -7.65 -22.69
C SER A 93 4.60 -7.89 -24.17
N LYS A 94 5.86 -7.80 -24.59
CA LYS A 94 6.31 -8.05 -25.97
C LYS A 94 6.67 -9.52 -26.23
N LYS A 95 6.62 -10.39 -25.21
CA LYS A 95 7.06 -11.78 -25.24
C LYS A 95 8.52 -11.96 -25.70
N ASP A 96 9.36 -10.98 -25.44
CA ASP A 96 10.80 -11.07 -25.74
C ASP A 96 11.52 -11.81 -24.61
N TRP A 97 11.63 -13.13 -24.75
CA TRP A 97 12.21 -13.99 -23.72
C TRP A 97 13.72 -13.82 -23.55
N ILE A 98 14.43 -13.27 -24.54
CA ILE A 98 15.88 -13.09 -24.47
C ILE A 98 16.21 -12.00 -23.45
N THR A 99 15.59 -10.83 -23.62
CA THR A 99 15.78 -9.71 -22.68
C THR A 99 15.19 -10.02 -21.29
N VAL A 100 14.08 -10.77 -21.23
CA VAL A 100 13.54 -11.28 -19.94
C VAL A 100 14.57 -12.17 -19.24
N ASN A 101 15.20 -13.12 -19.94
CA ASN A 101 16.20 -14.01 -19.36
C ASN A 101 17.47 -13.27 -18.92
N GLU A 102 17.89 -12.24 -19.67
CA GLU A 102 19.01 -11.36 -19.30
C GLU A 102 18.72 -10.61 -17.98
N ILE A 103 17.55 -9.96 -17.90
CA ILE A 103 17.09 -9.20 -16.73
C ILE A 103 16.90 -10.13 -15.52
N TYR A 104 16.28 -11.30 -15.72
CA TYR A 104 16.06 -12.31 -14.70
C TYR A 104 17.39 -12.81 -14.13
N SER A 105 18.33 -13.19 -14.99
CA SER A 105 19.61 -13.76 -14.56
C SER A 105 20.47 -12.73 -13.82
N THR A 106 20.52 -11.50 -14.34
CA THR A 106 21.21 -10.38 -13.67
C THR A 106 20.58 -10.08 -12.31
N SER A 107 19.24 -10.05 -12.22
CA SER A 107 18.52 -9.81 -10.97
C SER A 107 18.83 -10.90 -9.95
N LYS A 108 18.72 -12.17 -10.33
CA LYS A 108 18.95 -13.32 -9.45
C LYS A 108 20.36 -13.35 -8.87
N ARG A 109 21.37 -13.05 -9.69
CA ARG A 109 22.75 -12.94 -9.20
C ARG A 109 22.90 -11.83 -8.17
N ASN A 110 22.33 -10.65 -8.44
CA ASN A 110 22.42 -9.52 -7.52
C ASN A 110 21.63 -9.74 -6.22
N TYR A 111 20.49 -10.43 -6.26
CA TYR A 111 19.77 -10.83 -5.05
C TYR A 111 20.64 -11.73 -4.19
N ASN A 112 21.24 -12.78 -4.75
CA ASN A 112 22.12 -13.69 -4.01
C ASN A 112 23.31 -12.97 -3.37
N ASN A 113 23.92 -12.02 -4.09
CA ASN A 113 25.03 -11.24 -3.53
C ASN A 113 24.58 -10.30 -2.39
N LYS A 114 23.37 -9.73 -2.50
CA LYS A 114 22.83 -8.82 -1.47
C LYS A 114 22.35 -9.54 -0.22
N ILE A 115 21.96 -10.82 -0.31
CA ILE A 115 21.58 -11.64 0.85
C ILE A 115 22.67 -11.66 1.91
N VAL A 116 23.93 -11.82 1.49
CA VAL A 116 25.08 -11.86 2.42
C VAL A 116 25.19 -10.54 3.18
N SER A 117 25.09 -9.42 2.47
CA SER A 117 25.08 -8.09 3.10
C SER A 117 23.89 -7.88 4.03
N GLY A 118 22.70 -8.38 3.66
CA GLY A 118 21.50 -8.32 4.50
C GLY A 118 21.65 -9.14 5.78
N PHE A 119 22.25 -10.33 5.69
CA PHE A 119 22.52 -11.17 6.86
C PHE A 119 23.55 -10.56 7.80
N ILE A 120 24.64 -9.99 7.27
CA ILE A 120 25.63 -9.28 8.09
C ILE A 120 24.96 -8.15 8.87
N LEU A 121 24.09 -7.38 8.20
CA LEU A 121 23.35 -6.30 8.84
C LEU A 121 22.37 -6.81 9.91
N VAL A 122 21.60 -7.86 9.62
CA VAL A 122 20.67 -8.47 10.59
C VAL A 122 21.41 -9.03 11.80
N PHE A 123 22.54 -9.71 11.59
CA PHE A 123 23.37 -10.26 12.66
C PHE A 123 23.96 -9.15 13.54
N LEU A 124 24.44 -8.07 12.92
CA LEU A 124 24.92 -6.91 13.65
C LEU A 124 23.79 -6.25 14.47
N LEU A 125 22.60 -6.08 13.89
CA LEU A 125 21.45 -5.53 14.60
C LEU A 125 20.92 -6.45 15.71
N SER A 126 21.03 -7.78 15.56
CA SER A 126 20.61 -8.73 16.60
C SER A 126 21.45 -8.65 17.86
N ILE A 127 22.67 -8.10 17.76
CA ILE A 127 23.54 -7.83 18.91
C ILE A 127 23.33 -6.40 19.39
N LEU A 128 23.38 -5.41 18.48
CA LEU A 128 23.30 -3.99 18.86
C LEU A 128 21.99 -3.61 19.53
N TYR A 129 20.86 -4.16 19.07
CA TYR A 129 19.55 -3.74 19.57
C TYR A 129 19.29 -4.23 21.01
N PRO A 130 19.45 -5.53 21.35
CA PRO A 130 19.41 -5.96 22.75
C PRO A 130 20.45 -5.27 23.64
N LEU A 131 21.63 -4.94 23.09
CA LEU A 131 22.68 -4.23 23.84
C LEU A 131 22.26 -2.81 24.17
N GLN A 132 21.59 -2.12 23.26
CA GLN A 132 21.02 -0.81 23.54
C GLN A 132 19.98 -0.86 24.65
N ILE A 133 19.13 -1.89 24.68
CA ILE A 133 18.14 -2.08 25.75
C ILE A 133 18.84 -2.27 27.09
N ALA A 134 19.91 -3.05 27.13
CA ALA A 134 20.67 -3.29 28.36
C ALA A 134 21.35 -2.02 28.91
N ILE A 135 21.87 -1.17 28.03
CA ILE A 135 22.59 0.07 28.38
C ILE A 135 21.64 1.26 28.63
N SER A 136 20.45 1.24 28.04
CA SER A 136 19.49 2.35 28.11
C SER A 136 19.16 2.84 29.54
N PRO A 137 18.99 1.98 30.57
CA PRO A 137 18.77 2.41 31.95
C PRO A 137 19.90 3.27 32.52
N MET A 138 21.15 3.01 32.11
CA MET A 138 22.32 3.79 32.51
C MET A 138 22.30 5.18 31.88
N ILE A 139 21.93 5.27 30.59
CA ILE A 139 21.90 6.55 29.85
C ILE A 139 20.75 7.45 30.31
N THR A 140 19.59 6.85 30.59
CA THR A 140 18.33 7.61 30.76
C THR A 140 17.99 7.88 32.22
N SER A 141 18.26 6.91 33.10
CA SER A 141 17.81 6.92 34.49
C SER A 141 18.94 6.72 35.49
N ASN A 142 20.20 6.71 35.03
CA ASN A 142 21.41 6.48 35.83
C ASN A 142 21.36 5.18 36.67
N GLN A 143 20.60 4.18 36.20
CA GLN A 143 20.44 2.86 36.83
C GLN A 143 21.49 1.87 36.31
N PRO A 144 21.81 0.80 37.07
CA PRO A 144 22.75 -0.22 36.61
C PRO A 144 22.24 -0.94 35.35
N ILE A 145 23.19 -1.48 34.57
CA ILE A 145 22.93 -2.23 33.34
C ILE A 145 22.07 -3.47 33.67
N LYS A 146 20.95 -3.64 32.96
CA LYS A 146 20.07 -4.81 33.09
C LYS A 146 20.21 -5.72 31.87
N TRP A 147 20.75 -6.92 32.06
CA TRP A 147 21.03 -7.89 30.97
C TRP A 147 19.83 -8.77 30.61
N GLY A 148 18.66 -8.16 30.49
CA GLY A 148 17.41 -8.85 30.19
C GLY A 148 16.20 -7.96 30.36
N ILE A 149 15.04 -8.49 30.00
CA ILE A 149 13.74 -7.85 30.21
C ILE A 149 12.95 -8.74 31.18
N ASP A 150 12.63 -8.20 32.35
CA ASP A 150 11.73 -8.84 33.30
C ASP A 150 10.31 -8.43 32.97
N PHE A 151 9.43 -9.40 32.78
CA PHE A 151 8.03 -9.14 32.44
C PHE A 151 7.10 -10.02 33.27
N ILE A 152 5.90 -9.49 33.50
CA ILE A 152 4.82 -10.22 34.15
C ILE A 152 3.87 -10.61 33.03
N ALA A 153 3.70 -11.90 32.80
CA ALA A 153 2.77 -12.37 31.80
C ALA A 153 1.32 -12.11 32.28
N PRO A 154 0.52 -11.28 31.59
CA PRO A 154 -0.78 -10.82 32.11
C PRO A 154 -1.77 -11.95 32.39
N LEU A 155 -1.68 -13.06 31.64
CA LEU A 155 -2.61 -14.19 31.79
C LEU A 155 -2.14 -15.27 32.76
N SER A 156 -0.86 -15.64 32.75
CA SER A 156 -0.29 -16.66 33.65
C SER A 156 0.10 -16.09 35.02
N LYS A 157 0.17 -14.75 35.14
CA LYS A 157 0.61 -14.00 36.35
C LYS A 157 2.00 -14.42 36.87
N SER A 158 2.78 -15.14 36.05
CA SER A 158 4.16 -15.49 36.36
C SER A 158 5.09 -14.35 35.98
N SER A 159 6.02 -14.04 36.89
CA SER A 159 7.19 -13.23 36.58
C SER A 159 8.19 -14.10 35.83
N SER A 160 8.50 -13.75 34.59
CA SER A 160 9.55 -14.41 33.81
C SER A 160 10.51 -13.38 33.23
N SER A 161 11.76 -13.78 33.03
CA SER A 161 12.82 -12.91 32.55
C SER A 161 13.36 -13.43 31.22
N LEU A 162 13.35 -12.59 30.19
CA LEU A 162 14.04 -12.88 28.94
C LEU A 162 15.50 -12.46 29.03
N LYS A 163 16.40 -13.42 28.83
CA LYS A 163 17.85 -13.17 28.84
C LYS A 163 18.29 -12.49 27.54
N PHE A 164 19.40 -11.76 27.60
CA PHE A 164 20.02 -11.10 26.42
C PHE A 164 20.14 -12.01 25.19
N TRP A 165 20.61 -13.26 25.36
CA TRP A 165 20.79 -14.21 24.26
C TRP A 165 19.46 -14.62 23.62
N GLU A 166 18.38 -14.73 24.39
CA GLU A 166 17.06 -15.08 23.88
C GLU A 166 16.48 -13.93 23.03
N LEU A 167 16.67 -12.68 23.47
CA LEU A 167 16.29 -11.48 22.70
C LEU A 167 17.05 -11.41 21.38
N SER A 168 18.36 -11.66 21.40
CA SER A 168 19.20 -11.69 20.19
C SER A 168 18.74 -12.77 19.21
N LEU A 169 18.43 -13.98 19.70
CA LEU A 169 17.92 -15.08 18.86
C LEU A 169 16.55 -14.76 18.26
N ILE A 170 15.62 -14.20 19.03
CA ILE A 170 14.30 -13.80 18.51
C ILE A 170 14.47 -12.77 17.38
N PHE A 171 15.32 -11.76 17.58
CA PHE A 171 15.61 -10.77 16.54
C PHE A 171 16.20 -11.44 15.30
N LEU A 172 17.18 -12.34 15.47
CA LEU A 172 17.83 -13.03 14.38
C LEU A 172 16.83 -13.87 13.56
N ILE A 173 15.90 -14.57 14.22
CA ILE A 173 14.84 -15.34 13.54
C ILE A 173 13.94 -14.43 12.70
N LEU A 174 13.50 -13.30 13.26
CA LEU A 174 12.63 -12.34 12.56
C LEU A 174 13.37 -11.70 11.37
N GLY A 175 14.63 -11.31 11.55
CA GLY A 175 15.46 -10.77 10.48
C GLY A 175 15.79 -11.82 9.41
N PHE A 176 16.06 -13.06 9.80
CA PHE A 176 16.30 -14.19 8.90
C PHE A 176 15.10 -14.45 7.98
N LYS A 177 13.88 -14.49 8.57
CA LYS A 177 12.62 -14.61 7.82
C LYS A 177 12.54 -13.55 6.72
N GLN A 178 12.83 -12.30 7.05
CA GLN A 178 12.70 -11.17 6.12
C GLN A 178 13.76 -11.20 5.01
N THR A 179 15.04 -11.33 5.38
CA THR A 179 16.17 -11.29 4.44
C THR A 179 16.14 -12.47 3.46
N LEU A 180 15.82 -13.68 3.89
CA LEU A 180 15.75 -14.81 2.95
C LEU A 180 14.57 -14.72 2.00
N THR A 181 13.42 -14.27 2.48
CA THR A 181 12.22 -14.15 1.65
C THR A 181 12.47 -13.18 0.51
N ALA A 182 13.01 -12.00 0.82
CA ALA A 182 13.23 -10.95 -0.17
C ALA A 182 14.49 -11.22 -1.02
N GLY A 183 15.50 -11.88 -0.46
CA GLY A 183 16.69 -12.32 -1.15
C GLY A 183 16.48 -13.47 -2.14
N LEU A 184 16.26 -14.70 -1.65
CA LEU A 184 16.28 -15.91 -2.48
C LEU A 184 15.10 -15.97 -3.46
N PHE A 185 13.95 -15.50 -3.02
CA PHE A 185 12.68 -15.68 -3.73
C PHE A 185 12.09 -14.39 -4.29
N GLY A 186 12.67 -13.23 -3.95
CA GLY A 186 12.22 -11.93 -4.44
C GLY A 186 12.21 -11.82 -5.97
N VAL A 187 13.16 -12.44 -6.67
CA VAL A 187 13.20 -12.45 -8.15
C VAL A 187 11.90 -13.01 -8.75
N TYR A 188 11.44 -14.14 -8.22
CA TYR A 188 10.27 -14.84 -8.71
C TYR A 188 9.01 -14.00 -8.45
N GLU A 189 8.91 -13.40 -7.26
CA GLU A 189 7.83 -12.47 -6.93
C GLU A 189 7.75 -11.29 -7.90
N ASN A 190 8.90 -10.73 -8.29
CA ASN A 190 8.95 -9.61 -9.23
C ASN A 190 8.47 -9.97 -10.63
N ILE A 191 8.73 -11.20 -11.10
CA ILE A 191 8.22 -11.67 -12.39
C ILE A 191 6.69 -11.74 -12.35
N MET A 192 6.10 -12.29 -11.30
CA MET A 192 4.64 -12.33 -11.14
C MET A 192 4.03 -10.92 -11.07
N GLN A 193 4.73 -9.99 -10.42
CA GLN A 193 4.30 -8.60 -10.34
C GLN A 193 4.40 -7.88 -11.69
N ALA A 194 5.46 -8.13 -12.47
CA ALA A 194 5.65 -7.54 -13.80
C ALA A 194 4.63 -8.06 -14.83
N ASP A 195 4.21 -9.33 -14.72
CA ASP A 195 3.18 -9.93 -15.58
C ASP A 195 1.74 -9.68 -15.06
N GLN A 196 1.54 -8.67 -14.19
CA GLN A 196 0.25 -8.27 -13.63
C GLN A 196 -0.53 -9.37 -12.86
N LYS A 197 0.13 -10.48 -12.49
CA LYS A 197 -0.43 -11.57 -11.68
C LYS A 197 -0.24 -11.32 -10.18
N ASN A 198 -0.36 -10.06 -9.76
CA ASN A 198 -0.12 -9.63 -8.38
C ASN A 198 -1.14 -10.23 -7.41
N ALA A 199 -2.37 -10.50 -7.86
CA ALA A 199 -3.39 -11.19 -7.06
C ALA A 199 -2.93 -12.59 -6.63
N THR A 200 -2.44 -13.40 -7.56
CA THR A 200 -1.94 -14.75 -7.27
C THR A 200 -0.74 -14.70 -6.32
N ARG A 201 0.19 -13.76 -6.55
CA ARG A 201 1.33 -13.55 -5.65
C ARG A 201 0.85 -13.27 -4.22
N LYS A 202 -0.06 -12.31 -4.06
CA LYS A 202 -0.61 -11.92 -2.77
C LYS A 202 -1.37 -13.06 -2.07
N LEU A 203 -2.09 -13.90 -2.82
CA LEU A 203 -2.77 -15.07 -2.26
C LEU A 203 -1.79 -16.10 -1.69
N VAL A 204 -0.68 -16.37 -2.39
CA VAL A 204 0.36 -17.27 -1.88
C VAL A 204 0.97 -16.72 -0.58
N ILE A 205 1.23 -15.41 -0.54
CA ILE A 205 1.75 -14.74 0.67
C ILE A 205 0.76 -14.89 1.83
N LEU A 206 -0.52 -14.60 1.59
CA LEU A 206 -1.58 -14.71 2.60
C LEU A 206 -1.72 -16.14 3.12
N PHE A 207 -1.69 -17.14 2.24
CA PHE A 207 -1.74 -18.55 2.62
C PHE A 207 -0.56 -18.91 3.54
N THR A 208 0.66 -18.48 3.18
CA THR A 208 1.84 -18.73 4.01
C THR A 208 1.78 -17.98 5.35
N ASP A 209 1.30 -16.74 5.36
CA ASP A 209 1.12 -15.98 6.58
C ASP A 209 0.11 -16.67 7.51
N MET A 210 -1.04 -17.11 6.98
CA MET A 210 -2.06 -17.81 7.77
C MET A 210 -1.53 -19.09 8.42
N LEU A 211 -0.73 -19.88 7.70
CA LEU A 211 -0.14 -21.11 8.24
C LEU A 211 0.82 -20.82 9.40
N PHE A 212 1.79 -19.92 9.19
CA PHE A 212 2.84 -19.68 10.18
C PHE A 212 2.37 -18.84 11.37
N TYR A 213 1.53 -17.82 11.15
CA TYR A 213 0.92 -17.09 12.25
C TYR A 213 -0.12 -17.94 13.00
N GLY A 214 -0.84 -18.82 12.30
CA GLY A 214 -1.70 -19.81 12.94
C GLY A 214 -0.93 -20.75 13.87
N ALA A 215 0.19 -21.31 13.39
CA ALA A 215 1.08 -22.13 14.23
C ALA A 215 1.66 -21.34 15.42
N PHE A 216 2.02 -20.06 15.20
CA PHE A 216 2.50 -19.18 16.26
C PHE A 216 1.42 -18.96 17.34
N PHE A 217 0.16 -18.74 16.97
CA PHE A 217 -0.94 -18.57 17.93
C PHE A 217 -1.22 -19.84 18.73
N ILE A 218 -1.17 -21.00 18.08
CA ILE A 218 -1.28 -22.30 18.78
C ILE A 218 -0.12 -22.46 19.77
N GLY A 219 1.09 -22.10 19.36
CA GLY A 219 2.27 -22.10 20.23
C GLY A 219 2.09 -21.18 21.44
N LEU A 220 1.61 -19.95 21.24
CA LEU A 220 1.35 -19.00 22.34
C LEU A 220 0.32 -19.52 23.33
N ASN A 221 -0.77 -20.12 22.82
CA ASN A 221 -1.78 -20.70 23.69
C ASN A 221 -1.22 -21.89 24.51
N SER A 222 -0.38 -22.72 23.88
CA SER A 222 0.32 -23.80 24.58
C SER A 222 1.32 -23.29 25.62
N TYR A 223 2.03 -22.20 25.32
CA TYR A 223 2.97 -21.56 26.26
C TYR A 223 2.25 -21.06 27.51
N ILE A 224 1.11 -20.38 27.31
CA ILE A 224 0.23 -19.94 28.40
C ILE A 224 -0.27 -21.15 29.22
N SER A 225 -0.77 -22.21 28.55
CA SER A 225 -1.32 -23.39 29.23
C SER A 225 -0.29 -24.16 30.06
N LEU A 226 1.01 -24.00 29.78
CA LEU A 226 2.11 -24.69 30.45
C LEU A 226 2.79 -23.84 31.53
N ASN A 227 2.20 -22.69 31.91
CA ASN A 227 2.72 -21.75 32.91
C ASN A 227 4.19 -21.37 32.66
N ASP A 228 4.51 -20.97 31.43
CA ASP A 228 5.81 -20.37 31.07
C ASP A 228 7.05 -21.26 31.29
N LYS A 229 6.89 -22.58 31.34
CA LYS A 229 7.98 -23.54 31.62
C LYS A 229 9.10 -23.61 30.57
N TYR A 230 8.87 -23.16 29.34
CA TYR A 230 9.82 -23.26 28.22
C TYR A 230 10.20 -21.88 27.68
N SER A 231 11.41 -21.73 27.12
CA SER A 231 11.87 -20.43 26.61
C SER A 231 10.96 -19.88 25.48
N PRO A 232 10.61 -18.58 25.48
CA PRO A 232 9.82 -17.96 24.40
C PRO A 232 10.43 -18.10 23.00
N VAL A 233 11.74 -18.39 22.89
CA VAL A 233 12.43 -18.60 21.61
C VAL A 233 11.81 -19.73 20.78
N TYR A 234 11.33 -20.79 21.43
CA TYR A 234 10.73 -21.94 20.74
C TYR A 234 9.50 -21.57 19.90
N LEU A 235 8.77 -20.53 20.31
CA LEU A 235 7.60 -20.04 19.60
C LEU A 235 7.94 -19.43 18.25
N PHE A 236 9.12 -18.82 18.13
CA PHE A 236 9.55 -18.14 16.91
C PHE A 236 10.22 -19.10 15.91
N LEU A 237 10.68 -20.26 16.36
CA LEU A 237 11.42 -21.23 15.54
C LEU A 237 10.69 -21.64 14.23
N PRO A 238 9.34 -21.81 14.20
CA PRO A 238 8.61 -22.06 12.96
C PRO A 238 8.86 -21.00 11.88
N PHE A 239 9.12 -19.73 12.23
CA PHE A 239 9.38 -18.68 11.25
C PHE A 239 10.67 -18.87 10.42
N LEU A 240 11.58 -19.75 10.84
CA LEU A 240 12.74 -20.13 10.02
C LEU A 240 12.35 -20.88 8.74
N LEU A 241 11.24 -21.63 8.77
CA LEU A 241 10.73 -22.38 7.61
C LEU A 241 9.89 -21.51 6.66
N TYR A 242 9.38 -20.37 7.14
CA TYR A 242 8.57 -19.42 6.38
C TYR A 242 9.13 -19.07 4.99
N PRO A 243 10.39 -18.58 4.85
CA PRO A 243 10.93 -18.18 3.55
C PRO A 243 10.97 -19.33 2.56
N PHE A 244 11.24 -20.55 3.01
CA PHE A 244 11.36 -21.73 2.14
C PHE A 244 9.99 -22.15 1.59
N ILE A 245 8.97 -22.25 2.44
CA ILE A 245 7.63 -22.67 1.99
C ILE A 245 7.07 -21.64 0.99
N ARG A 246 7.09 -20.35 1.34
CA ARG A 246 6.64 -19.27 0.45
C ARG A 246 7.40 -19.27 -0.85
N GLY A 247 8.73 -19.35 -0.76
CA GLY A 247 9.61 -19.33 -1.90
C GLY A 247 9.41 -20.50 -2.87
N LEU A 248 9.25 -21.71 -2.33
CA LEU A 248 9.04 -22.92 -3.12
C LEU A 248 7.71 -22.88 -3.88
N ILE A 249 6.61 -22.48 -3.24
CA ILE A 249 5.29 -22.36 -3.89
C ILE A 249 5.38 -21.40 -5.09
N ILE A 250 6.00 -20.23 -4.89
CA ILE A 250 6.16 -19.22 -5.93
C ILE A 250 7.07 -19.72 -7.06
N LYS A 251 8.17 -20.40 -6.72
CA LYS A 251 9.10 -20.97 -7.70
C LYS A 251 8.43 -22.05 -8.56
N ILE A 252 7.63 -22.93 -7.95
CA ILE A 252 6.87 -23.98 -8.66
C ILE A 252 5.89 -23.34 -9.63
N TYR A 253 5.12 -22.34 -9.18
CA TYR A 253 4.18 -21.61 -10.02
C TYR A 253 4.86 -21.02 -11.27
N ILE A 254 6.02 -20.37 -11.10
CA ILE A 254 6.72 -19.72 -12.20
C ILE A 254 7.33 -20.74 -13.16
N LYS A 255 7.94 -21.81 -12.65
CA LYS A 255 8.50 -22.85 -13.51
C LYS A 255 7.44 -23.54 -14.36
N SER A 256 6.25 -23.74 -13.81
CA SER A 256 5.12 -24.32 -14.54
C SER A 256 4.60 -23.37 -15.63
N LYS A 257 4.49 -22.06 -15.33
CA LYS A 257 3.84 -21.09 -16.23
C LYS A 257 4.79 -20.43 -17.23
N TYR A 258 6.09 -20.37 -16.95
CA TYR A 258 7.11 -19.73 -17.78
C TYR A 258 8.23 -20.72 -18.12
N PRO A 259 7.98 -21.71 -19.00
CA PRO A 259 8.97 -22.74 -19.34
C PRO A 259 10.22 -22.17 -20.05
N PHE A 260 10.09 -21.03 -20.73
CA PHE A 260 11.19 -20.35 -21.43
C PHE A 260 12.11 -19.54 -20.51
N LEU A 261 11.76 -19.42 -19.22
CA LEU A 261 12.56 -18.70 -18.25
C LEU A 261 13.78 -19.54 -17.83
N LYS A 262 14.95 -19.17 -18.32
CA LYS A 262 16.22 -19.86 -18.05
C LYS A 262 17.22 -18.92 -17.40
N PHE A 263 18.02 -19.47 -16.49
CA PHE A 263 19.09 -18.74 -15.83
C PHE A 263 20.41 -18.94 -16.59
N TYR A 264 21.06 -17.84 -16.93
CA TYR A 264 22.36 -17.82 -17.60
C TYR A 264 23.34 -16.97 -16.77
N ALA A 265 24.46 -17.54 -16.34
CA ALA A 265 25.38 -16.87 -15.43
C ALA A 265 26.11 -15.66 -16.06
N ASP A 266 26.29 -15.69 -17.38
CA ASP A 266 27.09 -14.73 -18.13
C ASP A 266 26.36 -13.41 -18.42
N PHE A 267 25.02 -13.41 -18.35
CA PHE A 267 24.25 -12.19 -18.58
C PHE A 267 24.47 -11.16 -17.48
N ASN A 268 24.81 -9.94 -17.89
CA ASN A 268 25.05 -8.82 -16.99
C ASN A 268 24.46 -7.53 -17.54
N ASN A 269 23.22 -7.24 -17.15
CA ASN A 269 22.58 -5.99 -17.53
C ASN A 269 23.05 -4.83 -16.62
N LEU A 270 24.05 -4.07 -17.07
CA LEU A 270 24.58 -2.91 -16.36
C LEU A 270 23.52 -1.82 -16.15
N SER A 271 22.54 -1.70 -17.03
CA SER A 271 21.48 -0.71 -16.90
C SER A 271 20.55 -1.01 -15.73
N LEU A 272 20.29 -2.30 -15.44
CA LEU A 272 19.53 -2.75 -14.28
C LEU A 272 20.26 -2.44 -12.98
N ILE A 273 21.55 -2.75 -12.91
CA ILE A 273 22.37 -2.46 -11.72
C ILE A 273 22.38 -0.96 -11.44
N ARG A 274 22.64 -0.13 -12.47
CA ARG A 274 22.67 1.33 -12.32
C ARG A 274 21.31 1.89 -11.90
N LYS A 275 20.20 1.38 -12.43
CA LYS A 275 18.84 1.81 -12.03
C LYS A 275 18.52 1.37 -10.60
N SER A 276 18.82 0.12 -10.24
CA SER A 276 18.64 -0.44 -8.91
C SER A 276 19.39 0.34 -7.83
N THR A 277 20.68 0.63 -8.04
CA THR A 277 21.47 1.42 -7.08
C THR A 277 20.92 2.85 -6.93
N LYS A 278 20.45 3.47 -8.02
CA LYS A 278 19.84 4.80 -7.95
C LYS A 278 18.52 4.78 -7.17
N ILE A 279 17.66 3.79 -7.41
CA ILE A 279 16.40 3.62 -6.66
C ILE A 279 16.71 3.35 -5.19
N TYR A 280 17.73 2.55 -4.89
CA TYR A 280 18.13 2.23 -3.53
C TYR A 280 18.44 3.49 -2.73
N TRP A 281 19.33 4.33 -3.26
CA TRP A 281 19.65 5.59 -2.59
C TRP A 281 18.42 6.48 -2.44
N SER A 282 17.50 6.53 -3.41
CA SER A 282 16.25 7.30 -3.26
C SER A 282 15.30 6.73 -2.20
N SER A 283 15.24 5.41 -2.09
CA SER A 283 14.26 4.70 -1.27
C SER A 283 14.65 4.69 0.20
N ILE A 284 15.95 4.82 0.52
CA ILE A 284 16.43 4.93 1.90
C ILE A 284 15.83 6.15 2.58
N GLY A 285 15.95 7.35 1.97
CA GLY A 285 15.39 8.58 2.55
C GLY A 285 13.88 8.49 2.76
N GLN A 286 13.17 7.89 1.80
CA GLN A 286 11.73 7.66 1.92
C GLN A 286 11.39 6.70 3.07
N SER A 287 12.12 5.59 3.19
CA SER A 287 11.89 4.61 4.27
C SER A 287 12.15 5.22 5.64
N ILE A 288 13.18 6.06 5.78
CA ILE A 288 13.46 6.79 7.02
C ILE A 288 12.29 7.72 7.37
N LEU A 289 11.82 8.55 6.44
CA LEU A 289 10.69 9.46 6.70
C LEU A 289 9.39 8.74 7.06
N ILE A 290 9.16 7.56 6.50
CA ILE A 290 7.88 6.84 6.63
C ILE A 290 7.87 5.89 7.84
N ASN A 291 8.98 5.20 8.12
CA ASN A 291 9.02 4.03 9.02
C ASN A 291 9.93 4.21 10.26
N SER A 292 10.61 5.34 10.45
CA SER A 292 11.55 5.51 11.58
C SER A 292 10.91 5.85 12.92
N ASP A 293 9.59 6.03 12.98
CA ASP A 293 8.84 6.50 14.16
C ASP A 293 9.13 5.70 15.43
N LEU A 294 8.93 4.37 15.39
CA LEU A 294 9.16 3.51 16.55
C LEU A 294 10.63 3.51 16.98
N LEU A 295 11.53 3.63 16.01
CA LEU A 295 12.97 3.64 16.27
C LEU A 295 13.36 4.94 16.99
N ILE A 296 12.98 6.11 16.45
CA ILE A 296 13.34 7.41 17.06
C ILE A 296 12.78 7.53 18.47
N ILE A 297 11.51 7.13 18.66
CA ILE A 297 10.85 7.20 19.97
C ILE A 297 11.50 6.23 20.96
N PHE A 298 11.86 5.03 20.53
CA PHE A 298 12.61 4.09 21.36
C PHE A 298 14.00 4.62 21.72
N LEU A 299 14.77 5.13 20.74
CA LEU A 299 16.10 5.69 21.00
C LEU A 299 16.03 6.87 21.99
N ALA A 300 14.98 7.69 21.90
CA ALA A 300 14.82 8.89 22.73
C ALA A 300 14.35 8.60 24.16
N LEU A 301 13.41 7.67 24.34
CA LEU A 301 12.80 7.36 25.64
C LEU A 301 13.45 6.16 26.37
N GLY A 302 14.33 5.42 25.70
CA GLY A 302 15.06 4.32 26.32
C GLY A 302 14.18 3.12 26.70
N SER A 303 14.33 2.59 27.91
CA SER A 303 13.57 1.42 28.40
C SER A 303 12.06 1.67 28.46
N ILE A 304 11.63 2.87 28.85
CA ILE A 304 10.22 3.32 28.79
C ILE A 304 9.73 3.37 27.33
N GLY A 305 10.65 3.63 26.40
CA GLY A 305 10.41 3.62 24.96
C GLY A 305 9.87 2.30 24.42
N LEU A 306 10.15 1.15 25.07
CA LEU A 306 9.55 -0.14 24.66
C LEU A 306 8.04 -0.16 24.88
N LYS A 307 7.58 0.31 26.05
CA LYS A 307 6.14 0.41 26.35
C LYS A 307 5.44 1.42 25.46
N VAL A 308 6.02 2.60 25.28
CA VAL A 308 5.46 3.64 24.40
C VAL A 308 5.41 3.15 22.95
N SER A 309 6.46 2.50 22.46
CA SER A 309 6.49 1.92 21.12
C SER A 309 5.46 0.81 20.93
N SER A 310 5.19 0.03 21.99
CA SER A 310 4.12 -0.96 22.01
C SER A 310 2.76 -0.30 21.78
N LEU A 311 2.44 0.76 22.54
CA LEU A 311 1.19 1.52 22.41
C LEU A 311 1.05 2.18 21.03
N LEU A 312 2.12 2.81 20.54
CA LEU A 312 2.15 3.42 19.21
C LEU A 312 2.01 2.39 18.08
N SER A 313 2.52 1.17 18.29
CA SER A 313 2.39 0.10 17.31
C SER A 313 0.93 -0.30 17.06
N LEU A 314 0.05 -0.17 18.08
CA LEU A 314 -1.39 -0.40 17.94
C LEU A 314 -1.99 0.55 16.92
N TYR A 315 -1.66 1.84 17.07
CA TYR A 315 -2.06 2.90 16.13
C TYR A 315 -1.46 2.68 14.73
N MET A 316 -0.18 2.30 14.67
CA MET A 316 0.49 2.05 13.39
C MET A 316 -0.09 0.86 12.64
N VAL A 317 -0.54 -0.22 13.29
CA VAL A 317 -1.16 -1.33 12.57
C VAL A 317 -2.42 -0.88 11.86
N VAL A 318 -3.29 -0.11 12.51
CA VAL A 318 -4.49 0.43 11.86
C VAL A 318 -4.10 1.35 10.70
N ALA A 319 -3.21 2.31 10.93
CA ALA A 319 -2.82 3.31 9.93
C ALA A 319 -2.06 2.72 8.74
N ILE A 320 -1.12 1.79 8.95
CA ILE A 320 -0.35 1.18 7.86
C ILE A 320 -1.27 0.38 6.95
N ASN A 321 -2.23 -0.37 7.50
CA ASN A 321 -3.17 -1.15 6.68
C ASN A 321 -4.13 -0.24 5.89
N LEU A 322 -4.64 0.83 6.52
CA LEU A 322 -5.41 1.87 5.81
C LEU A 322 -4.58 2.54 4.71
N ARG A 323 -3.33 2.91 5.01
CA ARG A 323 -2.39 3.48 4.03
C ARG A 323 -2.18 2.56 2.84
N VAL A 324 -1.95 1.26 3.05
CA VAL A 324 -1.77 0.28 1.95
C VAL A 324 -3.00 0.24 1.02
N ILE A 325 -4.21 0.33 1.57
CA ILE A 325 -5.45 0.42 0.79
C ILE A 325 -5.45 1.71 -0.05
N MET A 326 -5.17 2.85 0.58
CA MET A 326 -5.14 4.16 -0.10
C MET A 326 -4.07 4.24 -1.19
N THR A 327 -2.87 3.76 -0.90
CA THR A 327 -1.76 3.73 -1.86
C THR A 327 -2.05 2.77 -3.01
N THR A 328 -2.77 1.67 -2.79
CA THR A 328 -3.23 0.78 -3.88
C THR A 328 -4.16 1.54 -4.83
N LEU A 329 -5.06 2.37 -4.31
CA LEU A 329 -5.92 3.21 -5.14
C LEU A 329 -5.11 4.23 -5.97
N ILE A 330 -4.08 4.85 -5.39
CA ILE A 330 -3.24 5.84 -6.09
C ILE A 330 -2.33 5.19 -7.12
N THR A 331 -1.70 4.07 -6.78
CA THR A 331 -0.75 3.35 -7.64
C THR A 331 -1.44 2.64 -8.81
N SER A 332 -2.74 2.35 -8.72
CA SER A 332 -3.53 1.82 -9.84
C SER A 332 -3.47 2.73 -11.08
N PHE A 333 -3.35 4.05 -10.90
CA PHE A 333 -3.21 5.01 -12.01
C PHE A 333 -1.79 5.11 -12.57
N ARG A 334 -0.79 4.54 -11.90
CA ARG A 334 0.62 4.59 -12.35
C ARG A 334 0.78 4.00 -13.76
N GLU A 335 0.10 2.91 -14.05
CA GLU A 335 0.15 2.25 -15.37
C GLU A 335 -0.50 3.11 -16.46
N TYR A 336 -1.59 3.81 -16.13
CA TYR A 336 -2.20 4.79 -17.01
C TYR A 336 -1.22 5.91 -17.36
N PHE A 337 -0.59 6.53 -16.35
CA PHE A 337 0.39 7.61 -16.59
C PHE A 337 1.61 7.13 -17.35
N LEU A 338 2.10 5.91 -17.06
CA LEU A 338 3.20 5.32 -17.80
C LEU A 338 2.85 5.20 -19.30
N SER A 339 1.63 4.72 -19.61
CA SER A 339 1.18 4.61 -21.00
C SER A 339 1.06 5.96 -21.72
N VAL A 340 0.62 7.01 -21.01
CA VAL A 340 0.51 8.36 -21.54
C VAL A 340 1.89 8.98 -21.75
N ILE A 341 2.80 8.83 -20.80
CA ILE A 341 4.18 9.33 -20.87
C ILE A 341 4.94 8.65 -22.01
N ILE A 342 4.76 7.35 -22.23
CA ILE A 342 5.39 6.63 -23.35
C ILE A 342 4.91 7.19 -24.70
N LYS A 343 3.62 7.56 -24.82
CA LYS A 343 3.05 8.11 -26.05
C LYS A 343 3.41 9.58 -26.31
N LYS A 344 3.42 10.42 -25.27
CA LYS A 344 3.51 11.90 -25.39
C LYS A 344 4.79 12.51 -24.80
N GLY A 345 5.64 11.73 -24.12
CA GLY A 345 6.88 12.18 -23.47
C GLY A 345 6.70 12.99 -22.16
N ARG A 346 5.65 13.81 -22.05
CA ARG A 346 5.25 14.49 -20.79
C ARG A 346 3.73 14.46 -20.60
N LEU A 347 3.28 14.86 -19.41
CA LEU A 347 1.87 14.91 -19.04
C LEU A 347 1.22 16.25 -19.42
N ASP A 348 -0.03 16.19 -19.87
CA ASP A 348 -0.87 17.37 -20.05
C ASP A 348 -1.23 17.96 -18.66
N TRP A 349 -1.29 19.30 -18.54
CA TRP A 349 -1.55 19.99 -17.28
C TRP A 349 -2.88 19.60 -16.63
N THR A 350 -3.93 19.44 -17.44
CA THR A 350 -5.25 19.01 -16.98
C THR A 350 -5.22 17.62 -16.37
N THR A 351 -4.53 16.67 -17.02
CA THR A 351 -4.39 15.30 -16.54
C THR A 351 -3.58 15.24 -15.24
N TYR A 352 -2.52 16.04 -15.14
CA TYR A 352 -1.73 16.15 -13.90
C TYR A 352 -2.54 16.76 -12.76
N SER A 353 -3.23 17.88 -13.01
CA SER A 353 -4.02 18.58 -11.98
C SER A 353 -5.20 17.72 -11.50
N ASN A 354 -5.82 16.94 -12.39
CA ASN A 354 -6.87 15.98 -12.02
C ASN A 354 -6.32 14.83 -11.17
N TYR A 355 -5.10 14.36 -11.44
CA TYR A 355 -4.45 13.34 -10.64
C TYR A 355 -4.07 13.83 -9.24
N GLU A 356 -3.52 15.03 -9.17
CA GLU A 356 -3.17 15.67 -7.90
C GLU A 356 -4.42 15.84 -7.04
N TYR A 357 -5.50 16.33 -7.64
CA TYR A 357 -6.78 16.44 -6.98
C TYR A 357 -7.30 15.09 -6.47
N TYR A 358 -7.26 14.04 -7.31
CA TYR A 358 -7.61 12.67 -6.90
C TYR A 358 -6.77 12.19 -5.70
N THR A 359 -5.46 12.46 -5.72
CA THR A 359 -4.55 12.10 -4.63
C THR A 359 -4.92 12.81 -3.32
N TYR A 360 -5.31 14.08 -3.40
CA TYR A 360 -5.80 14.82 -2.23
C TYR A 360 -7.11 14.25 -1.69
N VAL A 361 -8.07 13.90 -2.55
CA VAL A 361 -9.33 13.26 -2.14
C VAL A 361 -9.04 11.98 -1.35
N VAL A 362 -8.16 11.12 -1.87
CA VAL A 362 -7.77 9.86 -1.20
C VAL A 362 -7.05 10.14 0.13
N ALA A 363 -6.20 11.16 0.20
CA ALA A 363 -5.49 11.53 1.42
C ALA A 363 -6.41 12.09 2.51
N ILE A 364 -7.39 12.92 2.16
CA ILE A 364 -8.42 13.45 3.07
C ILE A 364 -9.26 12.30 3.63
N PHE A 365 -9.64 11.35 2.78
CA PHE A 365 -10.33 10.15 3.23
C PHE A 365 -9.47 9.32 4.19
N SER A 366 -8.17 9.17 3.89
CA SER A 366 -7.22 8.54 4.80
C SER A 366 -7.13 9.26 6.14
N PHE A 367 -7.09 10.59 6.14
CA PHE A 367 -7.03 11.41 7.35
C PHE A 367 -8.25 11.16 8.24
N LEU A 368 -9.45 11.28 7.66
CA LEU A 368 -10.71 11.05 8.36
C LEU A 368 -10.78 9.63 8.94
N PHE A 369 -10.49 8.60 8.14
CA PHE A 369 -10.58 7.22 8.58
C PHE A 369 -9.55 6.90 9.66
N THR A 370 -8.30 7.32 9.49
CA THR A 370 -7.25 7.05 10.47
C THR A 370 -7.51 7.81 11.77
N SER A 371 -7.88 9.09 11.73
CA SER A 371 -8.12 9.86 12.96
C SER A 371 -9.42 9.50 13.67
N ALA A 372 -10.48 9.12 12.94
CA ALA A 372 -11.75 8.78 13.55
C ALA A 372 -11.78 7.34 14.07
N ILE A 373 -11.29 6.35 13.31
CA ILE A 373 -11.52 4.92 13.63
C ILE A 373 -10.45 4.38 14.59
N THR A 374 -9.19 4.81 14.45
CA THR A 374 -8.06 4.22 15.17
C THR A 374 -8.24 4.24 16.70
N PRO A 375 -8.64 5.35 17.35
CA PRO A 375 -8.82 5.38 18.81
C PRO A 375 -9.84 4.37 19.32
N TYR A 376 -10.96 4.20 18.60
CA TYR A 376 -12.02 3.27 19.00
C TYR A 376 -11.65 1.81 18.77
N VAL A 377 -10.95 1.51 17.68
CA VAL A 377 -10.46 0.14 17.41
C VAL A 377 -9.39 -0.23 18.43
N VAL A 378 -8.45 0.67 18.71
CA VAL A 378 -7.37 0.41 19.67
C VAL A 378 -7.92 0.30 21.10
N SER A 379 -8.79 1.22 21.50
CA SER A 379 -9.44 1.17 22.82
C SER A 379 -10.33 -0.06 22.96
N GLY A 380 -11.15 -0.40 21.96
CA GLY A 380 -12.05 -1.56 22.03
C GLY A 380 -11.33 -2.90 22.13
N LEU A 381 -10.18 -3.06 21.45
CA LEU A 381 -9.48 -4.35 21.37
C LEU A 381 -8.38 -4.54 22.43
N PHE A 382 -7.70 -3.48 22.85
CA PHE A 382 -6.44 -3.62 23.61
C PHE A 382 -6.43 -2.92 24.98
N SER A 383 -7.34 -1.97 25.25
CA SER A 383 -7.35 -1.18 26.48
C SER A 383 -7.32 -2.04 27.76
N LYS A 384 -8.17 -3.08 27.85
CA LYS A 384 -8.27 -3.96 29.02
C LYS A 384 -6.96 -4.70 29.32
N ILE A 385 -6.26 -5.14 28.28
CA ILE A 385 -4.98 -5.85 28.44
C ILE A 385 -3.91 -4.86 28.92
N ILE A 386 -3.89 -3.66 28.35
CA ILE A 386 -2.90 -2.63 28.65
C ILE A 386 -3.07 -2.10 30.07
N ILE A 387 -4.30 -1.82 30.50
CA ILE A 387 -4.57 -1.28 31.85
C ILE A 387 -4.12 -2.30 32.91
N ASN A 388 -4.44 -3.58 32.72
CA ASN A 388 -4.06 -4.65 33.64
C ASN A 388 -2.53 -4.88 33.72
N ASP A 389 -1.80 -4.65 32.63
CA ASP A 389 -0.34 -4.77 32.57
C ASP A 389 0.36 -3.60 33.30
N VAL A 390 -0.30 -2.44 33.36
CA VAL A 390 0.32 -1.17 33.77
C VAL A 390 0.26 -0.91 35.27
N ASP A 391 -0.75 -1.43 35.99
CA ASP A 391 -0.87 -1.30 37.45
C ASP A 391 0.35 -1.88 38.21
N THR A 392 1.26 -2.57 37.51
CA THR A 392 2.45 -3.19 38.10
C THR A 392 3.78 -2.48 37.82
N ASN A 393 3.92 -1.65 36.76
CA ASN A 393 5.24 -1.07 36.40
C ASN A 393 5.17 0.21 35.52
N GLY A 394 5.32 1.39 36.13
CA GLY A 394 6.05 2.54 35.58
C GLY A 394 5.46 3.35 34.40
N LEU A 395 4.28 3.03 33.87
CA LEU A 395 3.52 3.95 33.00
C LEU A 395 2.34 4.52 33.78
N THR A 396 2.12 5.84 33.73
CA THR A 396 0.96 6.44 34.40
C THR A 396 -0.29 6.29 33.54
N LYS A 397 -1.43 6.04 34.19
CA LYS A 397 -2.76 5.88 33.56
C LYS A 397 -3.11 7.05 32.62
N ASN A 398 -2.61 8.26 32.92
CA ASN A 398 -2.75 9.46 32.10
C ASN A 398 -2.03 9.35 30.74
N THR A 399 -0.83 8.76 30.68
CA THR A 399 -0.09 8.59 29.42
C THR A 399 -0.81 7.63 28.48
N ILE A 400 -1.44 6.59 29.04
CA ILE A 400 -2.27 5.63 28.30
C ILE A 400 -3.53 6.30 27.80
N LYS A 401 -4.19 7.09 28.66
CA LYS A 401 -5.34 7.89 28.28
C LYS A 401 -5.00 8.85 27.15
N PHE A 402 -3.83 9.49 27.19
CA PHE A 402 -3.36 10.34 26.12
C PHE A 402 -3.21 9.58 24.79
N ILE A 403 -2.45 8.47 24.76
CA ILE A 403 -2.20 7.75 23.51
C ILE A 403 -3.45 7.04 22.98
N ILE A 404 -4.24 6.42 23.85
CA ILE A 404 -5.39 5.58 23.44
C ILE A 404 -6.64 6.42 23.14
N SER A 405 -6.89 7.47 23.93
CA SER A 405 -8.17 8.19 23.89
C SER A 405 -8.08 9.67 23.50
N SER A 406 -6.90 10.28 23.45
CA SER A 406 -6.83 11.72 23.15
C SER A 406 -7.11 12.04 21.69
N PHE A 407 -7.94 13.05 21.50
CA PHE A 407 -8.26 13.61 20.19
C PHE A 407 -7.03 14.26 19.52
N ASN A 408 -6.20 14.96 20.30
CA ASN A 408 -5.00 15.64 19.80
C ASN A 408 -3.99 14.64 19.21
N PHE A 409 -3.75 13.52 19.88
CA PHE A 409 -2.85 12.51 19.36
C PHE A 409 -3.39 11.87 18.08
N SER A 410 -4.67 11.50 18.06
CA SER A 410 -5.29 10.85 16.89
C SER A 410 -5.30 11.75 15.65
N THR A 411 -5.51 13.06 15.82
CA THR A 411 -5.45 14.03 14.73
C THR A 411 -4.04 14.21 14.19
N LEU A 412 -3.05 14.42 15.07
CA LEU A 412 -1.64 14.50 14.67
C LEU A 412 -1.22 13.24 13.90
N PHE A 413 -1.54 12.06 14.44
CA PHE A 413 -1.17 10.78 13.85
C PHE A 413 -1.86 10.55 12.49
N GLY A 414 -3.16 10.79 12.38
CA GLY A 414 -3.86 10.66 11.10
C GLY A 414 -3.39 11.68 10.06
N PHE A 415 -3.04 12.90 10.47
CA PHE A 415 -2.50 13.90 9.56
C PHE A 415 -1.15 13.46 8.98
N THR A 416 -0.28 12.86 9.81
CA THR A 416 0.99 12.28 9.31
C THR A 416 0.75 11.18 8.29
N THR A 417 -0.23 10.31 8.52
CA THR A 417 -0.57 9.20 7.62
C THR A 417 -1.08 9.74 6.27
N SER A 418 -1.93 10.76 6.31
CA SER A 418 -2.44 11.44 5.11
C SER A 418 -1.32 12.10 4.29
N LEU A 419 -0.40 12.82 4.92
CA LEU A 419 0.75 13.42 4.23
C LEU A 419 1.65 12.36 3.57
N ILE A 420 1.84 11.20 4.21
CA ILE A 420 2.58 10.08 3.62
C ILE A 420 1.88 9.60 2.33
N VAL A 421 0.54 9.45 2.35
CA VAL A 421 -0.25 9.04 1.18
C VAL A 421 -0.09 10.05 0.02
N VAL A 422 -0.12 11.35 0.31
CA VAL A 422 0.11 12.40 -0.71
C VAL A 422 1.52 12.30 -1.29
N LEU A 423 2.53 12.11 -0.45
CA LEU A 423 3.92 12.01 -0.84
C LEU A 423 4.18 10.77 -1.72
N GLU A 424 3.62 9.61 -1.35
CA GLU A 424 3.67 8.39 -2.15
C GLU A 424 3.01 8.57 -3.52
N GLY A 425 1.92 9.34 -3.63
CA GLY A 425 1.31 9.66 -4.91
C GLY A 425 2.23 10.42 -5.85
N LYS A 426 2.93 11.45 -5.35
CA LYS A 426 3.93 12.19 -6.15
C LYS A 426 5.10 11.30 -6.56
N LEU A 427 5.61 10.48 -5.64
CA LEU A 427 6.71 9.57 -5.90
C LEU A 427 6.35 8.51 -6.95
N SER A 428 5.14 7.96 -6.89
CA SER A 428 4.65 6.99 -7.88
C SER A 428 4.67 7.57 -9.30
N LEU A 429 4.25 8.84 -9.46
CA LEU A 429 4.24 9.53 -10.76
C LEU A 429 5.66 9.83 -11.27
N ILE A 430 6.57 10.23 -10.39
CA ILE A 430 7.98 10.43 -10.72
C ILE A 430 8.65 9.11 -11.13
N GLN A 431 8.38 8.03 -10.39
CA GLN A 431 8.89 6.70 -10.67
C GLN A 431 8.39 6.21 -12.03
N ALA A 432 7.13 6.49 -12.39
CA ALA A 432 6.59 6.18 -13.70
C ALA A 432 7.37 6.88 -14.83
N LYS A 433 7.86 8.10 -14.61
CA LYS A 433 8.72 8.79 -15.59
C LYS A 433 10.18 8.29 -15.61
N GLY A 434 10.63 7.57 -14.58
CA GLY A 434 11.99 7.09 -14.48
C GLY A 434 13.02 8.16 -14.08
N MET A 435 12.58 9.32 -13.56
CA MET A 435 13.46 10.43 -13.16
C MET A 435 13.98 10.34 -11.72
N ASN A 436 14.00 9.14 -11.13
CA ASN A 436 14.38 8.90 -9.73
C ASN A 436 15.73 9.53 -9.36
N ARG A 437 16.70 9.57 -10.29
CA ARG A 437 18.04 10.14 -10.06
C ARG A 437 18.00 11.58 -9.55
N ALA A 438 17.08 12.40 -10.05
CA ALA A 438 17.06 13.83 -9.75
C ALA A 438 16.53 14.14 -8.33
N ILE A 439 15.82 13.19 -7.72
CA ILE A 439 15.14 13.37 -6.44
C ILE A 439 15.87 12.69 -5.29
N VAL A 440 16.79 11.76 -5.58
CA VAL A 440 17.57 11.02 -4.58
C VAL A 440 18.26 11.95 -3.57
N LYS A 441 19.07 12.90 -4.04
CA LYS A 441 19.87 13.74 -3.15
C LYS A 441 18.99 14.60 -2.23
N PRO A 442 18.01 15.35 -2.74
CA PRO A 442 17.24 16.26 -1.88
C PRO A 442 16.34 15.53 -0.89
N ILE A 443 15.70 14.42 -1.29
CA ILE A 443 14.89 13.62 -0.34
C ILE A 443 15.76 13.03 0.77
N ASN A 444 16.96 12.52 0.44
CA ASN A 444 17.83 11.97 1.46
C ASN A 444 18.33 13.02 2.44
N ILE A 445 18.62 14.23 1.97
CA ILE A 445 19.01 15.35 2.84
C ILE A 445 17.85 15.70 3.78
N ILE A 446 16.63 15.81 3.26
CA ILE A 446 15.43 16.09 4.08
C ILE A 446 15.20 14.97 5.10
N ALA A 447 15.31 13.70 4.69
CA ALA A 447 15.11 12.55 5.56
C ALA A 447 16.17 12.42 6.67
N PHE A 448 17.43 12.69 6.34
CA PHE A 448 18.52 12.65 7.32
C PHE A 448 18.43 13.83 8.29
N SER A 449 18.07 15.02 7.78
CA SER A 449 17.78 16.19 8.61
C SER A 449 16.60 15.94 9.56
N PHE A 450 15.53 15.30 9.09
CA PHE A 450 14.41 14.84 9.92
C PHE A 450 14.91 13.90 11.02
N PHE A 451 15.66 12.85 10.66
CA PHE A 451 16.13 11.86 11.63
C PHE A 451 16.97 12.50 12.76
N ILE A 452 17.94 13.33 12.40
CA ILE A 452 18.81 14.00 13.37
C ILE A 452 18.03 15.01 14.21
N SER A 453 17.29 15.91 13.58
CA SER A 453 16.55 16.97 14.31
C SER A 453 15.48 16.38 15.21
N SER A 454 14.74 15.37 14.74
CA SER A 454 13.74 14.68 15.53
C SER A 454 14.37 13.92 16.70
N PHE A 455 15.51 13.26 16.50
CA PHE A 455 16.22 12.57 17.59
C PHE A 455 16.77 13.55 18.64
N ILE A 456 17.42 14.64 18.22
CA ILE A 456 17.97 15.65 19.14
C ILE A 456 16.85 16.32 19.94
N THR A 457 15.76 16.74 19.28
CA THR A 457 14.64 17.43 19.95
C THR A 457 13.96 16.54 20.98
N THR A 458 13.67 15.28 20.61
CA THR A 458 13.08 14.30 21.54
C THR A 458 14.01 13.96 22.71
N LEU A 459 15.32 13.86 22.48
CA LEU A 459 16.31 13.64 23.53
C LEU A 459 16.41 14.86 24.48
N LEU A 460 16.44 16.08 23.95
CA LEU A 460 16.47 17.30 24.75
C LEU A 460 15.21 17.42 25.62
N LEU A 461 14.02 17.21 25.05
CA LEU A 461 12.76 17.20 25.81
C LEU A 461 12.76 16.13 26.90
N ASN A 462 13.28 14.93 26.59
CA ASN A 462 13.45 13.86 27.55
C ASN A 462 14.40 14.25 28.71
N ARG A 463 15.40 15.10 28.46
CA ARG A 463 16.36 15.52 29.50
C ARG A 463 15.89 16.72 30.34
N PHE A 464 15.18 17.68 29.74
CA PHE A 464 14.85 18.94 30.39
C PHE A 464 13.51 18.95 31.15
N ILE A 465 12.57 18.06 30.81
CA ILE A 465 11.30 17.97 31.53
C ILE A 465 11.47 17.06 32.75
N SER A 466 11.28 17.62 33.95
CA SER A 466 11.46 16.90 35.22
C SER A 466 10.31 15.97 35.58
N ASP A 467 9.08 16.30 35.15
CA ASP A 467 7.89 15.50 35.41
C ASP A 467 7.70 14.41 34.35
N VAL A 468 7.59 13.15 34.79
CA VAL A 468 7.56 11.97 33.92
C VAL A 468 6.30 11.92 33.04
N GLU A 469 5.16 12.45 33.54
CA GLU A 469 3.88 12.41 32.80
C GLU A 469 3.84 13.38 31.63
N THR A 470 4.15 14.64 31.90
CA THR A 470 4.23 15.69 30.87
C THR A 470 5.36 15.41 29.89
N LYS A 471 6.45 14.80 30.34
CA LYS A 471 7.59 14.43 29.51
C LYS A 471 7.25 13.47 28.37
N ILE A 472 6.58 12.35 28.65
CA ILE A 472 6.27 11.36 27.60
C ILE A 472 5.29 11.95 26.58
N THR A 473 4.26 12.64 27.08
CA THR A 473 3.23 13.28 26.25
C THR A 473 3.84 14.34 25.32
N SER A 474 4.64 15.26 25.86
CA SER A 474 5.29 16.32 25.08
C SER A 474 6.34 15.78 24.11
N VAL A 475 7.06 14.71 24.45
CA VAL A 475 8.01 14.07 23.51
C VAL A 475 7.29 13.49 22.29
N ILE A 476 6.14 12.84 22.50
CA ILE A 476 5.35 12.25 21.40
C ILE A 476 4.74 13.35 20.52
N GLU A 477 4.15 14.39 21.12
CA GLU A 477 3.58 15.52 20.37
C GLU A 477 4.65 16.24 19.55
N ALA A 478 5.78 16.58 20.16
CA ALA A 478 6.89 17.22 19.47
C ALA A 478 7.41 16.36 18.30
N PHE A 479 7.58 15.05 18.51
CA PHE A 479 8.00 14.12 17.46
C PHE A 479 7.08 14.19 16.23
N TYR A 480 5.77 14.09 16.44
CA TYR A 480 4.81 14.10 15.33
C TYR A 480 4.69 15.47 14.66
N ILE A 481 4.81 16.57 15.40
CA ILE A 481 4.86 17.94 14.83
C ILE A 481 6.08 18.11 13.93
N PHE A 482 7.27 17.70 14.38
CA PHE A 482 8.48 17.73 13.55
C PHE A 482 8.34 16.85 12.32
N LYS A 483 7.78 15.64 12.47
CA LYS A 483 7.52 14.75 11.33
C LYS A 483 6.60 15.41 10.29
N ILE A 484 5.51 16.04 10.73
CA ILE A 484 4.60 16.78 9.85
C ILE A 484 5.35 17.88 9.08
N PHE A 485 6.16 18.68 9.77
CA PHE A 485 6.94 19.75 9.15
C PHE A 485 7.85 19.21 8.03
N PHE A 486 8.64 18.16 8.30
CA PHE A 486 9.53 17.58 7.30
C PHE A 486 8.79 16.89 6.15
N LEU A 487 7.62 16.29 6.40
CA LEU A 487 6.77 15.75 5.34
C LEU A 487 6.22 16.85 4.42
N ILE A 488 5.83 18.00 4.97
CA ILE A 488 5.40 19.17 4.19
C ILE A 488 6.55 19.71 3.34
N VAL A 489 7.75 19.86 3.92
CA VAL A 489 8.95 20.30 3.18
C VAL A 489 9.27 19.33 2.03
N ALA A 490 9.24 18.03 2.29
CA ALA A 490 9.45 17.00 1.26
C ALA A 490 8.38 17.07 0.16
N TYR A 491 7.13 17.29 0.54
CA TYR A 491 6.03 17.44 -0.40
C TYR A 491 6.18 18.68 -1.29
N ILE A 492 6.49 19.85 -0.70
CA ILE A 492 6.71 21.10 -1.44
C ILE A 492 7.84 20.94 -2.45
N TYR A 493 8.95 20.32 -2.05
CA TYR A 493 10.05 20.04 -2.98
C TYR A 493 9.61 19.16 -4.16
N LEU A 494 8.90 18.05 -3.88
CA LEU A 494 8.38 17.17 -4.92
C LEU A 494 7.37 17.87 -5.83
N TRP A 495 6.58 18.78 -5.26
CA TRP A 495 5.62 19.59 -5.97
C TRP A 495 6.32 20.51 -6.97
N PHE A 496 7.30 21.31 -6.53
CA PHE A 496 8.13 22.14 -7.43
C PHE A 496 8.83 21.32 -8.51
N PHE A 497 9.39 20.17 -8.14
CA PHE A 497 10.05 19.29 -9.11
C PHE A 497 9.08 18.79 -10.19
N SER A 498 7.86 18.43 -9.80
CA SER A 498 6.84 17.99 -10.76
C SER A 498 6.37 19.11 -11.66
N TRP A 499 6.30 20.33 -11.13
CA TRP A 499 5.93 21.49 -11.92
C TRP A 499 6.97 21.80 -13.01
N ASP A 500 8.25 21.81 -12.67
CA ASP A 500 9.35 22.06 -13.62
C ASP A 500 9.51 20.92 -14.66
N LYS A 501 9.51 19.67 -14.19
CA LYS A 501 9.98 18.55 -15.03
C LYS A 501 8.90 17.62 -15.53
N LEU A 502 7.67 17.60 -15.00
CA LEU A 502 6.67 16.60 -15.36
C LEU A 502 5.60 17.08 -16.35
N VAL A 503 5.33 18.39 -16.43
CA VAL A 503 4.14 18.92 -17.12
C VAL A 503 4.51 19.92 -18.23
N TYR A 504 3.69 20.01 -19.29
CA TYR A 504 3.76 21.09 -20.30
C TYR A 504 2.88 22.28 -19.88
N ASN A 505 3.40 23.52 -19.98
CA ASN A 505 2.70 24.79 -19.77
C ASN A 505 1.73 24.78 -18.57
N ALA A 506 2.30 25.00 -17.39
CA ALA A 506 1.52 25.05 -16.18
C ALA A 506 0.67 26.31 -16.06
N LYS A 507 -0.55 26.14 -15.56
CA LYS A 507 -1.48 27.23 -15.27
C LYS A 507 -1.79 27.24 -13.78
N PHE A 508 -1.69 28.41 -13.14
CA PHE A 508 -1.89 28.55 -11.70
C PHE A 508 -3.34 28.33 -11.23
N ASP A 509 -4.33 28.52 -12.11
CA ASP A 509 -5.75 28.54 -11.76
C ASP A 509 -6.24 27.26 -11.06
N SER A 510 -5.73 26.09 -11.48
CA SER A 510 -6.16 24.81 -10.91
C SER A 510 -5.39 24.42 -9.64
N ILE A 511 -4.24 25.05 -9.35
CA ILE A 511 -3.47 24.81 -8.12
C ILE A 511 -4.19 25.42 -6.92
N PHE A 512 -4.62 26.68 -7.05
CA PHE A 512 -5.28 27.41 -5.97
C PHE A 512 -6.56 26.68 -5.52
N THR A 513 -7.34 26.21 -6.50
CA THR A 513 -8.55 25.41 -6.26
C THR A 513 -8.26 24.11 -5.51
N ASN A 514 -7.18 23.40 -5.89
CA ASN A 514 -6.80 22.14 -5.24
C ASN A 514 -6.29 22.34 -3.81
N ILE A 515 -5.57 23.44 -3.53
CA ILE A 515 -5.09 23.79 -2.18
C ILE A 515 -6.23 24.20 -1.26
N ILE A 516 -7.17 25.03 -1.75
CA ILE A 516 -8.36 25.41 -1.00
C ILE A 516 -9.17 24.17 -0.62
N TYR A 517 -9.35 23.25 -1.56
CA TYR A 517 -10.04 21.99 -1.31
C TYR A 517 -9.39 21.21 -0.14
N LEU A 518 -8.06 21.14 -0.10
CA LEU A 518 -7.32 20.43 0.94
C LEU A 518 -7.50 21.09 2.32
N ILE A 519 -7.38 22.42 2.39
CA ILE A 519 -7.53 23.18 3.64
C ILE A 519 -8.97 23.09 4.17
N LEU A 520 -9.96 23.32 3.32
CA LEU A 520 -11.37 23.27 3.71
C LEU A 520 -11.77 21.87 4.18
N SER A 521 -11.36 20.84 3.46
CA SER A 521 -11.67 19.46 3.83
C SER A 521 -10.99 19.06 5.15
N ALA A 522 -9.76 19.52 5.41
CA ALA A 522 -9.09 19.32 6.68
C ALA A 522 -9.82 20.01 7.85
N ALA A 523 -10.32 21.23 7.62
CA ALA A 523 -11.12 21.95 8.61
C ALA A 523 -12.45 21.24 8.93
N ILE A 524 -13.16 20.74 7.90
CA ILE A 524 -14.38 19.95 8.08
C ILE A 524 -14.10 18.69 8.89
N ILE A 525 -12.99 17.99 8.61
CA ILE A 525 -12.60 16.80 9.38
C ILE A 525 -12.33 17.15 10.84
N GLY A 526 -11.63 18.26 11.11
CA GLY A 526 -11.40 18.74 12.48
C GLY A 526 -12.71 18.94 13.25
N ILE A 527 -13.71 19.59 12.62
CA ILE A 527 -15.05 19.78 13.21
C ILE A 527 -15.75 18.45 13.45
N VAL A 528 -15.74 17.56 12.45
CA VAL A 528 -16.38 16.23 12.54
C VAL A 528 -15.80 15.43 13.70
N LEU A 529 -14.49 15.44 13.87
CA LEU A 529 -13.85 14.69 14.93
C LEU A 529 -14.10 15.30 16.32
N LEU A 530 -14.19 16.64 16.43
CA LEU A 530 -14.62 17.30 17.67
C LEU A 530 -16.05 16.86 18.05
N VAL A 531 -16.98 16.86 17.09
CA VAL A 531 -18.34 16.36 17.32
C VAL A 531 -18.32 14.88 17.73
N LEU A 532 -17.51 14.06 17.07
CA LEU A 532 -17.38 12.64 17.37
C LEU A 532 -16.91 12.40 18.81
N SER A 533 -15.98 13.23 19.31
CA SER A 533 -15.48 13.16 20.68
C SER A 533 -16.56 13.45 21.74
N THR A 534 -17.58 14.23 21.40
CA THR A 534 -18.72 14.52 22.29
C THR A 534 -19.79 13.43 22.29
N ILE A 535 -20.01 12.77 21.14
CA ILE A 535 -21.04 11.74 20.97
C ILE A 535 -20.55 10.38 21.48
N ALA A 536 -19.28 10.07 21.23
CA ALA A 536 -18.66 8.79 21.49
C ALA A 536 -17.42 8.99 22.36
N HIS A 537 -17.64 9.28 23.65
CA HIS A 537 -16.57 9.47 24.63
C HIS A 537 -15.98 8.13 25.09
N ILE A 538 -14.67 7.94 24.91
CA ILE A 538 -13.97 6.74 25.38
C ILE A 538 -13.66 6.92 26.87
N ASN A 539 -14.36 6.18 27.73
CA ASN A 539 -14.05 6.15 29.16
C ASN A 539 -13.25 4.89 29.48
N LEU A 540 -11.99 5.05 29.89
CA LEU A 540 -11.09 3.93 30.19
C LEU A 540 -11.34 3.31 31.57
N ASP A 541 -12.22 3.90 32.38
CA ASP A 541 -12.59 3.42 33.71
C ASP A 541 -13.75 2.41 33.68
N ASP A 542 -14.44 2.28 32.54
CA ASP A 542 -15.53 1.31 32.37
C ASP A 542 -14.99 -0.09 32.05
N GLU A 543 -15.67 -1.16 32.51
CA GLU A 543 -15.28 -2.57 32.25
C GLU A 543 -15.17 -2.89 30.74
N ILE A 544 -15.94 -2.17 29.91
CA ILE A 544 -15.91 -2.21 28.45
C ILE A 544 -15.81 -0.76 27.93
N PRO A 545 -14.59 -0.26 27.69
CA PRO A 545 -14.37 1.16 27.38
C PRO A 545 -14.88 1.58 25.99
N VAL A 546 -15.19 0.61 25.10
CA VAL A 546 -15.87 0.85 23.82
C VAL A 546 -16.86 -0.27 23.55
N ASN A 547 -18.15 0.06 23.53
CA ASN A 547 -19.20 -0.89 23.15
C ASN A 547 -19.23 -1.12 21.63
N PHE A 548 -19.64 -2.31 21.19
CA PHE A 548 -19.78 -2.63 19.76
C PHE A 548 -20.68 -1.64 19.01
N ASN A 549 -21.77 -1.19 19.67
CA ASN A 549 -22.66 -0.19 19.11
C ASN A 549 -21.96 1.16 18.87
N MET A 550 -21.11 1.59 19.82
CA MET A 550 -20.32 2.81 19.71
C MET A 550 -19.34 2.72 18.52
N LEU A 551 -18.65 1.59 18.37
CA LEU A 551 -17.76 1.36 17.23
C LEU A 551 -18.51 1.38 15.89
N LEU A 552 -19.71 0.78 15.83
CA LEU A 552 -20.56 0.80 14.64
C LEU A 552 -21.02 2.22 14.28
N THR A 553 -21.45 3.01 15.28
CA THR A 553 -21.86 4.41 15.06
C THR A 553 -20.71 5.26 14.54
N VAL A 554 -19.51 5.12 15.09
CA VAL A 554 -18.32 5.83 14.61
C VAL A 554 -17.99 5.46 13.17
N ILE A 555 -17.99 4.16 12.84
CA ILE A 555 -17.73 3.71 11.45
C ILE A 555 -18.80 4.27 10.50
N ALA A 556 -20.07 4.23 10.88
CA ALA A 556 -21.16 4.74 10.07
C ALA A 556 -21.03 6.25 9.82
N ILE A 557 -20.82 7.05 10.87
CA ILE A 557 -20.64 8.50 10.76
C ILE A 557 -19.42 8.83 9.90
N THR A 558 -18.29 8.17 10.15
CA THR A 558 -17.04 8.37 9.40
C THR A 558 -17.23 8.03 7.92
N PHE A 559 -17.95 6.96 7.61
CA PHE A 559 -18.24 6.58 6.22
C PHE A 559 -19.18 7.56 5.53
N PHE A 560 -20.27 7.98 6.19
CA PHE A 560 -21.21 8.96 5.63
C PHE A 560 -20.53 10.31 5.38
N VAL A 561 -19.80 10.83 6.36
CA VAL A 561 -19.03 12.08 6.21
C VAL A 561 -17.97 11.93 5.12
N GLY A 562 -17.26 10.80 5.08
CA GLY A 562 -16.29 10.51 4.02
C GLY A 562 -16.91 10.53 2.62
N LEU A 563 -18.12 9.98 2.47
CA LEU A 563 -18.85 9.99 1.21
C LEU A 563 -19.27 11.41 0.81
N VAL A 564 -19.76 12.20 1.76
CA VAL A 564 -20.08 13.63 1.54
C VAL A 564 -18.83 14.40 1.12
N LEU A 565 -17.69 14.19 1.77
CA LEU A 565 -16.41 14.81 1.42
C LEU A 565 -15.91 14.40 0.03
N ILE A 566 -16.15 13.15 -0.41
CA ILE A 566 -15.73 12.66 -1.73
C ILE A 566 -16.66 13.15 -2.85
N VAL A 567 -17.94 13.38 -2.57
CA VAL A 567 -18.94 13.68 -3.62
C VAL A 567 -19.27 15.16 -3.66
N VAL A 568 -19.63 15.75 -2.52
CA VAL A 568 -20.18 17.10 -2.44
C VAL A 568 -19.08 18.15 -2.58
N VAL A 569 -17.97 17.99 -1.84
CA VAL A 569 -16.90 18.99 -1.85
C VAL A 569 -16.23 19.09 -3.23
N PRO A 570 -15.96 17.99 -3.97
CA PRO A 570 -15.45 18.09 -5.33
C PRO A 570 -16.40 18.68 -6.36
N LEU A 571 -17.71 18.52 -6.19
CA LEU A 571 -18.70 19.16 -7.08
C LEU A 571 -18.65 20.70 -6.99
N ILE A 572 -18.29 21.25 -5.83
CA ILE A 572 -18.20 22.70 -5.61
C ILE A 572 -16.92 23.25 -6.24
N PHE A 573 -15.77 22.63 -5.97
CA PHE A 573 -14.46 23.18 -6.36
C PHE A 573 -13.99 22.75 -7.75
N ASN A 574 -14.25 21.51 -8.17
CA ASN A 574 -13.85 21.04 -9.50
C ASN A 574 -14.99 20.27 -10.17
N LYS A 575 -15.85 21.01 -10.88
CA LYS A 575 -17.03 20.47 -11.56
C LYS A 575 -16.73 19.31 -12.52
N SER A 576 -15.55 19.26 -13.14
CA SER A 576 -15.17 18.17 -14.06
C SER A 576 -14.97 16.86 -13.30
N ILE A 577 -14.15 16.90 -12.25
CA ILE A 577 -13.85 15.72 -11.44
C ILE A 577 -15.02 15.34 -10.54
N GLY A 578 -15.72 16.33 -9.97
CA GLY A 578 -16.95 16.12 -9.19
C GLY A 578 -18.04 15.42 -10.01
N LYS A 579 -18.20 15.78 -11.29
CA LYS A 579 -19.09 15.05 -12.21
C LYS A 579 -18.62 13.61 -12.44
N ILE A 580 -17.32 13.38 -12.64
CA ILE A 580 -16.77 12.02 -12.81
C ILE A 580 -17.07 11.17 -11.57
N PHE A 581 -16.81 11.68 -10.36
CA PHE A 581 -17.11 10.97 -9.12
C PHE A 581 -18.62 10.73 -8.95
N PHE A 582 -19.45 11.74 -9.18
CA PHE A 582 -20.91 11.64 -9.07
C PHE A 582 -21.48 10.60 -10.05
N TYR A 583 -21.08 10.62 -11.32
CA TYR A 583 -21.54 9.65 -12.32
C TYR A 583 -20.88 8.26 -12.17
N SER A 584 -19.78 8.15 -11.41
CA SER A 584 -19.14 6.86 -11.12
C SER A 584 -19.83 6.07 -10.02
N LEU A 585 -20.65 6.71 -9.17
CA LEU A 585 -21.41 6.03 -8.13
C LEU A 585 -22.34 4.96 -8.75
N PRO A 586 -22.37 3.73 -8.22
CA PRO A 586 -23.02 2.59 -8.88
C PRO A 586 -24.52 2.83 -9.15
N ILE A 587 -25.22 3.46 -8.22
CA ILE A 587 -26.64 3.80 -8.33
C ILE A 587 -26.86 4.85 -9.44
N ILE A 588 -26.07 5.93 -9.42
CA ILE A 588 -26.18 7.02 -10.40
C ILE A 588 -25.77 6.56 -11.78
N LYS A 589 -24.75 5.69 -11.90
CA LYS A 589 -24.33 5.07 -13.15
C LYS A 589 -25.42 4.19 -13.76
N GLN A 590 -26.16 3.43 -12.94
CA GLN A 590 -27.31 2.66 -13.40
C GLN A 590 -28.44 3.58 -13.90
N ILE A 591 -28.72 4.66 -13.17
CA ILE A 591 -29.75 5.65 -13.55
C ILE A 591 -29.37 6.39 -14.83
N ALA A 592 -28.11 6.84 -14.94
CA ALA A 592 -27.59 7.52 -16.12
C ALA A 592 -27.58 6.59 -17.34
N ARG A 593 -27.14 5.33 -17.19
CA ARG A 593 -27.23 4.33 -18.27
C ARG A 593 -28.67 4.05 -18.66
N LYS A 594 -29.60 3.92 -17.71
CA LYS A 594 -31.03 3.74 -18.00
C LYS A 594 -31.58 4.94 -18.79
N LYS A 595 -31.21 6.17 -18.41
CA LYS A 595 -31.58 7.38 -19.15
C LYS A 595 -30.96 7.43 -20.54
N GLU A 596 -29.70 7.04 -20.70
CA GLU A 596 -29.01 7.00 -21.99
C GLU A 596 -29.59 5.93 -22.92
N ILE A 597 -29.91 4.74 -22.37
CA ILE A 597 -30.60 3.66 -23.09
C ILE A 597 -32.01 4.13 -23.50
N LEU A 598 -32.75 4.81 -22.61
CA LEU A 598 -34.06 5.38 -22.93
C LEU A 598 -33.98 6.49 -23.98
N ALA A 599 -32.96 7.35 -23.91
CA ALA A 599 -32.74 8.41 -24.89
C ALA A 599 -32.38 7.84 -26.27
N LYS A 600 -31.52 6.82 -26.32
CA LYS A 600 -31.23 6.05 -27.52
C LYS A 600 -32.49 5.35 -28.03
N LYS A 601 -33.29 4.74 -27.15
CA LYS A 601 -34.56 4.08 -27.49
C LYS A 601 -35.52 5.06 -28.17
N LYS A 602 -35.69 6.26 -27.60
CA LYS A 602 -36.53 7.33 -28.17
C LYS A 602 -35.99 7.90 -29.48
N LEU A 603 -34.67 7.98 -29.67
CA LEU A 603 -34.05 8.40 -30.93
C LEU A 603 -34.29 7.36 -32.03
N PHE A 604 -34.09 6.08 -31.74
CA PHE A 604 -34.33 4.99 -32.68
C PHE A 604 -35.81 4.77 -32.99
N GLU A 605 -36.71 4.99 -32.02
CA GLU A 605 -38.16 5.04 -32.25
C GLU A 605 -38.55 6.21 -33.16
N LYS A 606 -37.91 7.38 -33.02
CA LYS A 606 -38.10 8.53 -33.92
C LYS A 606 -37.62 8.27 -35.35
N GLU A 607 -36.59 7.43 -35.53
CA GLU A 607 -36.09 7.00 -36.85
C GLU A 607 -36.80 5.74 -37.40
N GLY A 608 -37.83 5.23 -36.71
CA GLY A 608 -38.63 4.09 -37.17
C GLY A 608 -37.98 2.72 -37.03
N ILE A 609 -36.90 2.60 -36.25
CA ILE A 609 -36.16 1.34 -36.03
C ILE A 609 -36.72 0.64 -34.77
N LYS A 610 -37.36 -0.53 -34.94
CA LYS A 610 -37.86 -1.35 -33.82
C LYS A 610 -36.71 -2.11 -33.15
N ILE A 611 -36.37 -1.71 -31.92
CA ILE A 611 -35.18 -2.17 -31.18
C ILE A 611 -35.36 -3.54 -30.53
N ASP A 612 -36.60 -3.92 -30.23
CA ASP A 612 -36.89 -5.17 -29.50
C ASP A 612 -36.49 -6.42 -30.31
N GLU A 613 -36.53 -6.36 -31.65
CA GLU A 613 -36.00 -7.42 -32.54
C GLU A 613 -34.47 -7.47 -32.61
N LEU A 614 -33.78 -6.35 -32.40
CA LEU A 614 -32.32 -6.23 -32.46
C LEU A 614 -31.65 -6.74 -31.19
N LEU A 615 -32.25 -6.49 -30.02
CA LEU A 615 -31.76 -6.99 -28.73
C LEU A 615 -31.86 -8.51 -28.60
N LEU A 616 -32.96 -9.11 -29.09
CA LEU A 616 -33.13 -10.57 -29.18
C LEU A 616 -32.04 -11.22 -30.05
N LYS A 617 -31.70 -10.58 -31.18
CA LYS A 617 -30.60 -11.04 -32.05
C LYS A 617 -29.22 -10.86 -31.41
N GLN A 618 -29.01 -9.82 -30.60
CA GLN A 618 -27.73 -9.55 -29.95
C GLN A 618 -27.48 -10.49 -28.76
N GLU A 619 -28.51 -10.87 -28.00
CA GLU A 619 -28.44 -11.94 -26.99
C GLU A 619 -28.21 -13.32 -27.62
N ALA A 620 -28.85 -13.61 -28.75
CA ALA A 620 -28.60 -14.83 -29.51
C ALA A 620 -27.16 -14.88 -30.06
N LEU A 621 -26.63 -13.75 -30.53
CA LEU A 621 -25.23 -13.60 -30.95
C LEU A 621 -24.25 -13.71 -29.78
N LEU A 622 -24.57 -13.14 -28.62
CA LEU A 622 -23.76 -13.29 -27.40
C LEU A 622 -23.75 -14.73 -26.87
N LYS A 623 -24.88 -15.46 -26.97
CA LYS A 623 -24.94 -16.91 -26.68
C LYS A 623 -24.12 -17.72 -27.70
N ALA A 624 -24.16 -17.36 -28.98
CA ALA A 624 -23.37 -18.02 -30.00
C ALA A 624 -21.86 -17.70 -29.89
N MET A 625 -21.49 -16.47 -29.50
CA MET A 625 -20.11 -16.02 -29.34
C MET A 625 -19.45 -16.53 -28.04
N ASN A 626 -20.23 -16.75 -26.98
CA ASN A 626 -19.71 -17.29 -25.71
C ASN A 626 -19.61 -18.82 -25.68
N GLY A 627 -19.90 -19.49 -26.80
CA GLY A 627 -19.82 -20.95 -26.93
C GLY A 627 -21.04 -21.64 -26.34
N PHE A 628 -21.63 -22.55 -27.11
CA PHE A 628 -22.56 -23.52 -26.56
C PHE A 628 -21.78 -24.44 -25.60
N GLU A 629 -22.08 -24.40 -24.31
CA GLU A 629 -21.78 -25.50 -23.40
C GLU A 629 -22.62 -26.69 -23.84
N ASN A 630 -22.08 -27.49 -24.77
CA ASN A 630 -22.21 -28.94 -24.83
C ASN A 630 -21.60 -29.44 -26.16
N ASP A 631 -20.68 -30.39 -26.05
CA ASP A 631 -20.07 -31.13 -27.16
C ASP A 631 -21.13 -31.92 -27.95
N LYS A 632 -21.78 -31.26 -28.91
CA LYS A 632 -22.46 -31.93 -30.02
C LYS A 632 -22.10 -31.25 -31.33
N VAL A 633 -21.42 -32.03 -32.17
CA VAL A 633 -21.00 -31.68 -33.54
C VAL A 633 -22.22 -31.17 -34.32
N ILE A 634 -22.19 -29.90 -34.73
CA ILE A 634 -23.23 -29.29 -35.56
C ILE A 634 -23.09 -29.83 -36.98
N ASN A 635 -24.20 -30.28 -37.55
CA ASN A 635 -24.28 -30.95 -38.84
C ASN A 635 -24.11 -29.94 -39.99
N GLN A 636 -23.29 -30.27 -40.99
CA GLN A 636 -22.80 -29.35 -42.03
C GLN A 636 -23.91 -28.69 -42.87
N ASN A 637 -25.07 -29.35 -42.98
CA ASN A 637 -26.24 -28.85 -43.70
C ASN A 637 -26.95 -27.68 -42.99
N GLU A 638 -26.75 -27.51 -41.68
CA GLU A 638 -27.35 -26.40 -40.92
C GLU A 638 -26.51 -25.12 -41.06
N PHE A 639 -25.20 -25.26 -41.22
CA PHE A 639 -24.26 -24.16 -41.44
C PHE A 639 -24.45 -23.47 -42.81
N GLU A 640 -24.77 -24.25 -43.86
CA GLU A 640 -25.01 -23.72 -45.21
C GLU A 640 -26.29 -22.87 -45.33
N LYS A 641 -27.26 -23.02 -44.40
CA LYS A 641 -28.43 -22.15 -44.36
C LYS A 641 -28.09 -20.72 -43.91
N TYR A 642 -27.07 -20.57 -43.06
CA TYR A 642 -26.69 -19.26 -42.50
C TYR A 642 -25.69 -18.49 -43.37
N SER A 643 -25.02 -19.13 -44.32
CA SER A 643 -23.96 -18.51 -45.14
C SER A 643 -24.45 -17.82 -46.43
N LYS A 644 -25.75 -17.87 -46.75
CA LYS A 644 -26.29 -17.34 -48.02
C LYS A 644 -26.63 -15.84 -48.08
N TYR A 645 -26.38 -15.05 -47.03
CA TYR A 645 -26.56 -13.59 -47.10
C TYR A 645 -25.24 -12.86 -47.38
N LYS A 646 -24.92 -12.64 -48.67
CA LYS A 646 -23.97 -11.60 -49.08
C LYS A 646 -24.71 -10.25 -49.17
N PRO A 647 -24.39 -9.23 -48.38
CA PRO A 647 -24.94 -7.90 -48.60
C PRO A 647 -24.38 -7.36 -49.92
N LYS A 648 -25.24 -7.07 -50.89
CA LYS A 648 -24.84 -6.25 -52.05
C LYS A 648 -24.60 -4.82 -51.54
N PRO A 649 -23.45 -4.18 -51.85
CA PRO A 649 -23.24 -2.79 -51.49
C PRO A 649 -24.27 -1.93 -52.25
N LYS A 650 -25.07 -1.15 -51.52
CA LYS A 650 -25.92 -0.12 -52.14
C LYS A 650 -25.01 1.05 -52.53
N ILE A 651 -24.83 1.25 -53.83
CA ILE A 651 -24.20 2.44 -54.39
C ILE A 651 -25.23 3.56 -54.32
N TYR A 652 -24.90 4.65 -53.63
CA TYR A 652 -25.69 5.87 -53.67
C TYR A 652 -25.18 6.75 -54.80
N THR A 653 -26.01 7.01 -55.82
CA THR A 653 -25.76 8.04 -56.82
C THR A 653 -26.34 9.36 -56.31
N LEU A 654 -25.46 10.32 -55.99
CA LEU A 654 -25.86 11.69 -55.65
C LEU A 654 -26.53 12.33 -56.86
N LYS A 655 -27.75 12.87 -56.68
CA LYS A 655 -28.39 13.70 -57.70
C LYS A 655 -27.92 15.14 -57.55
N PHE A 656 -27.82 15.85 -58.68
CA PHE A 656 -27.33 17.24 -58.76
C PHE A 656 -28.11 18.25 -57.89
N SER A 657 -29.31 17.87 -57.41
CA SER A 657 -30.13 18.64 -56.45
C SER A 657 -29.53 18.73 -55.05
N ASP A 658 -28.66 17.78 -54.68
CA ASP A 658 -28.15 17.64 -53.31
C ASP A 658 -26.84 18.41 -53.09
N MET A 659 -26.28 19.05 -54.13
CA MET A 659 -25.05 19.84 -54.08
C MET A 659 -25.26 21.36 -53.94
N LYS A 660 -26.51 21.86 -53.89
CA LYS A 660 -26.83 23.31 -53.87
C LYS A 660 -27.33 23.87 -52.54
N LYS A 661 -27.08 23.20 -51.42
CA LYS A 661 -27.30 23.78 -50.09
C LYS A 661 -26.01 23.71 -49.30
N ASP A 662 -25.20 24.77 -49.42
CA ASP A 662 -24.32 25.32 -48.37
C ASP A 662 -23.29 26.27 -48.98
N GLU A 663 -23.75 27.43 -49.50
CA GLU A 663 -22.87 28.59 -49.76
C GLU A 663 -23.46 29.92 -49.24
N SER A 664 -24.44 29.89 -48.34
CA SER A 664 -24.92 31.12 -47.71
C SER A 664 -25.38 30.88 -46.28
N GLU A 665 -24.42 30.68 -45.38
CA GLU A 665 -24.47 31.15 -43.98
C GLU A 665 -23.07 30.99 -43.39
N TYR A 666 -22.30 32.08 -43.52
CA TYR A 666 -21.05 32.34 -42.81
C TYR A 666 -21.30 32.51 -41.31
#